data_AF-A0A8S1WER1-F1
#
_entry.id   AF-A0A8S1WER1-F1
#
_cell.length_a   1.000
_cell.length_b   1.000
_cell.length_c   1.000
_cell.angle_alpha   90.00
_cell.angle_beta   90.00
_cell.angle_gamma   90.00
#
_symmetry.space_group_name_H-M   'P 1'
#
loop_
_entity.id
_entity.type
_entity.pdbx_description
1 polymer ?
#
loop_
_entity_poly.entity_id
_entity_poly.type
_entity_poly.pdbx_seq_one_letter_code
_entity_poly.pdbx_strand_id
1 'polypeptide(L)'
;MLKITFLFLLCGFSVFGQDAVIPNIQCACQQIMSQVECNNWNCQWISTTSQAGYCGQIQCSQLNQQQCQDENVRCYYQESSQQISCFVFDTCENIRTTTGQSCQQANPKCVQSEIDINKCISSGEKCQGLSQSQCTVTQDIQDTYTLTTEGMCFWNVSSCQVVSQCAEIQYESICNKKWLNYACYWTGTKCVSQTCSQFQSQNTCRFIQTTPLNGALIQSCFWNGQTCTNGTTDQLTEYTCAANTNYHYRWVPIEPLFGICAQCILNQYDLPNDCDCTQLLLQSECNNSPNCKWANGKCIKVQCSEYTSQQKCAQIYGCFWNALIIPSLCQPYSNCEEILEKNSSTCIASSIYCPGSQDGHCLSQSGLSTCSELFNNKPIQPSICYNSIGKDGYCTYEPGNRTCTNVSQCSGQLTDVCNQFYRTCIWNNNMCQNKQCEDYQTQSSCTYVYSSINEANINICTWNEDTNKCKNFDNSIYFDINSCYIQSGRTHRWSQPRSTIQKGFCLPCKFSHVLNVKSKCECQDFSQQIECMQSSPNCYWNYNTSTCQIQNCSSLTNQGSCIFNKDCYWNQSKNCTHISNSTQSFCSSLQGNTQQECLSQSILCAGITKTGLCQSSLQQCNDYQEYYQCFGSLGADGLCQWNQTTSVCSGTSNCTKILNSILCNTMLRSCYWYQGQCYAYNCTSLYSLNQSCDYYLSQPNQNYEVKFCNLNGNVCDETQDLNTRTSQNCYNSTGGIARWDNNTGCEKCYGQLISIIIIILISIL
;
A
#
# COMPACT_ATOMS: atom_id res chain seq x y z
N MET A 1 9.35 -64.89 38.35
CA MET A 1 9.79 -65.14 36.96
C MET A 1 9.38 -63.97 36.11
N LEU A 2 10.28 -63.56 35.22
CA LEU A 2 10.22 -62.52 34.18
C LEU A 2 10.17 -61.02 34.59
N LYS A 3 11.16 -60.34 34.00
CA LYS A 3 11.45 -58.91 33.92
C LYS A 3 10.46 -58.20 32.99
N ILE A 4 10.14 -56.93 33.25
CA ILE A 4 9.98 -55.91 32.19
C ILE A 4 10.62 -54.60 32.66
N THR A 5 11.60 -54.17 31.89
CA THR A 5 12.35 -52.90 31.93
C THR A 5 11.48 -51.79 31.33
N PHE A 6 11.32 -50.65 32.00
CA PHE A 6 10.74 -49.45 31.39
C PHE A 6 11.85 -48.57 30.80
N LEU A 7 11.76 -48.38 29.50
CA LEU A 7 12.63 -47.60 28.63
C LEU A 7 12.20 -46.12 28.74
N PHE A 8 13.07 -45.24 29.25
CA PHE A 8 12.96 -43.80 29.01
C PHE A 8 13.75 -43.49 27.74
N LEU A 9 13.03 -43.27 26.64
CA LEU A 9 13.58 -42.74 25.39
C LEU A 9 13.09 -41.29 25.29
N LEU A 10 13.98 -40.36 25.59
CA LEU A 10 13.78 -38.93 25.35
C LEU A 10 13.74 -38.72 23.84
N CYS A 11 12.57 -38.32 23.33
CA CYS A 11 12.37 -37.84 21.97
C CYS A 11 13.21 -36.60 21.73
N GLY A 12 14.20 -36.71 20.85
CA GLY A 12 14.77 -35.57 20.15
C GLY A 12 13.79 -35.11 19.07
N PHE A 13 13.24 -33.92 19.26
CA PHE A 13 12.85 -33.01 18.18
C PHE A 13 13.03 -31.60 18.74
N SER A 14 14.13 -30.97 18.38
CA SER A 14 14.35 -29.54 18.58
C SER A 14 14.55 -28.91 17.20
N VAL A 15 13.70 -27.93 16.95
CA VAL A 15 13.52 -27.16 15.73
C VAL A 15 13.87 -25.72 16.15
N PHE A 16 15.03 -25.19 15.74
CA PHE A 16 15.55 -23.84 16.01
C PHE A 16 16.46 -23.42 14.82
N GLY A 17 16.46 -22.24 14.21
CA GLY A 17 16.01 -20.88 14.57
C GLY A 17 17.14 -19.90 14.19
N GLN A 18 17.03 -19.12 13.10
CA GLN A 18 18.08 -18.25 12.54
C GLN A 18 17.89 -16.77 12.94
N ASP A 19 18.98 -16.04 13.21
CA ASP A 19 18.97 -14.59 13.43
C ASP A 19 18.77 -13.83 12.11
N ALA A 20 17.68 -13.07 12.01
CA ALA A 20 17.33 -12.29 10.83
C ALA A 20 17.80 -10.82 10.94
N VAL A 21 18.38 -10.33 9.85
CA VAL A 21 18.68 -8.92 9.62
C VAL A 21 17.39 -8.11 9.58
N ILE A 22 17.33 -7.13 10.48
CA ILE A 22 16.22 -6.20 10.72
C ILE A 22 15.99 -5.26 9.52
N PRO A 23 14.73 -4.87 9.20
CA PRO A 23 14.42 -3.94 8.12
C PRO A 23 14.85 -2.53 8.51
N ASN A 24 15.96 -2.08 7.96
CA ASN A 24 16.25 -0.66 7.91
C ASN A 24 15.83 -0.18 6.51
N ILE A 25 14.89 0.76 6.43
CA ILE A 25 14.53 1.52 5.22
C ILE A 25 15.67 2.51 4.90
N GLN A 26 16.90 2.01 4.91
CA GLN A 26 18.07 2.75 4.54
C GLN A 26 18.29 2.55 3.04
N CYS A 27 18.86 3.54 2.37
CA CYS A 27 19.39 3.34 1.03
C CYS A 27 20.28 2.08 0.98
N ALA A 28 20.17 1.30 -0.09
CA ALA A 28 21.25 0.37 -0.40
C ALA A 28 22.50 1.20 -0.75
N CYS A 29 23.71 0.68 -0.49
CA CYS A 29 24.94 1.37 -0.86
C CYS A 29 24.93 1.81 -2.32
N GLN A 30 24.38 0.96 -3.18
CA GLN A 30 24.25 1.19 -4.60
C GLN A 30 23.36 2.38 -4.94
N GLN A 31 22.40 2.76 -4.08
CA GLN A 31 21.55 3.92 -4.34
C GLN A 31 22.27 5.25 -4.13
N ILE A 32 23.41 5.27 -3.42
CA ILE A 32 24.17 6.48 -3.10
C ILE A 32 24.93 6.98 -4.34
N MET A 33 24.72 8.24 -4.68
CA MET A 33 25.26 8.84 -5.91
C MET A 33 26.48 9.74 -5.68
N SER A 34 26.77 10.12 -4.44
CA SER A 34 27.92 10.97 -4.11
C SER A 34 29.01 10.21 -3.37
N GLN A 35 30.27 10.54 -3.69
CA GLN A 35 31.42 9.97 -2.99
C GLN A 35 31.44 10.37 -1.52
N VAL A 36 31.06 11.61 -1.22
CA VAL A 36 31.02 12.14 0.15
C VAL A 36 30.04 11.33 1.01
N GLU A 37 28.82 11.14 0.53
CA GLU A 37 27.81 10.35 1.25
C GLU A 37 28.21 8.88 1.34
N CYS A 38 28.79 8.32 0.28
CA CYS A 38 29.26 6.93 0.25
C CYS A 38 30.31 6.65 1.32
N ASN A 39 31.29 7.57 1.47
CA ASN A 39 32.36 7.44 2.44
C ASN A 39 31.91 7.66 3.88
N ASN A 40 30.78 8.35 4.10
CA ASN A 40 30.18 8.57 5.41
C ASN A 40 29.27 7.41 5.85
N TRP A 41 29.30 6.30 5.12
CA TRP A 41 28.47 5.12 5.35
C TRP A 41 29.29 3.82 5.28
N ASN A 42 28.65 2.68 5.53
CA ASN A 42 29.22 1.33 5.52
C ASN A 42 29.36 0.82 4.08
N CYS A 43 29.77 1.72 3.19
CA CYS A 43 29.85 1.54 1.76
C CYS A 43 31.23 2.00 1.29
N GLN A 44 31.62 1.61 0.08
CA GLN A 44 32.88 1.99 -0.53
C GLN A 44 32.63 2.65 -1.87
N TRP A 45 33.26 3.80 -2.08
CA TRP A 45 33.28 4.41 -3.41
C TRP A 45 34.22 3.64 -4.33
N ILE A 46 33.67 3.07 -5.39
CA ILE A 46 34.39 2.31 -6.40
C ILE A 46 34.62 3.25 -7.59
N SER A 47 35.84 3.78 -7.68
CA SER A 47 36.26 4.60 -8.82
C SER A 47 36.45 3.72 -10.05
N THR A 48 35.90 4.14 -11.19
CA THR A 48 36.18 3.51 -12.49
C THR A 48 37.04 4.45 -13.34
N THR A 49 37.90 3.90 -14.21
CA THR A 49 38.85 4.70 -15.01
C THR A 49 38.19 5.47 -16.16
N SER A 50 36.92 5.21 -16.46
CA SER A 50 36.22 5.73 -17.65
C SER A 50 34.82 6.30 -17.38
N GLN A 51 34.31 6.24 -16.15
CA GLN A 51 32.99 6.74 -15.78
C GLN A 51 33.01 7.35 -14.37
N ALA A 52 31.94 8.08 -14.00
CA ALA A 52 31.71 8.48 -12.61
C ALA A 52 31.81 7.23 -11.71
N GLY A 53 32.46 7.33 -10.55
CA GLY A 53 32.47 6.21 -9.61
C GLY A 53 31.06 5.85 -9.15
N TYR A 54 30.91 4.70 -8.52
CA TYR A 54 29.64 4.31 -7.88
C TYR A 54 29.89 3.85 -6.45
N CYS A 55 28.86 3.94 -5.61
CA CYS A 55 28.94 3.45 -4.26
C CYS A 55 28.55 1.96 -4.22
N GLY A 56 29.42 1.12 -3.68
CA GLY A 56 29.19 -0.33 -3.54
C GLY A 56 29.18 -0.75 -2.08
N GLN A 57 28.63 -1.93 -1.79
CA GLN A 57 28.89 -2.57 -0.50
C GLN A 57 30.38 -2.87 -0.38
N ILE A 58 30.94 -2.63 0.81
CA ILE A 58 32.33 -2.95 1.12
C ILE A 58 32.52 -4.47 0.95
N GLN A 59 33.44 -4.90 0.08
CA GLN A 59 33.80 -6.31 0.02
C GLN A 59 34.73 -6.63 1.19
N CYS A 60 34.20 -7.34 2.19
CA CYS A 60 34.96 -7.68 3.39
C CYS A 60 36.28 -8.38 3.08
N SER A 61 36.34 -9.20 2.02
CA SER A 61 37.55 -9.86 1.56
C SER A 61 38.69 -8.92 1.16
N GLN A 62 38.41 -7.64 0.92
CA GLN A 62 39.39 -6.61 0.53
C GLN A 62 39.88 -5.77 1.72
N LEU A 63 39.31 -5.96 2.91
CA LEU A 63 39.66 -5.20 4.09
C LEU A 63 40.85 -5.80 4.82
N ASN A 64 41.72 -4.93 5.32
CA ASN A 64 42.70 -5.34 6.33
C ASN A 64 42.03 -5.50 7.71
N GLN A 65 42.75 -6.09 8.66
CA GLN A 65 42.24 -6.34 10.02
C GLN A 65 41.65 -5.09 10.68
N GLN A 66 42.34 -3.95 10.62
CA GLN A 66 41.91 -2.71 11.25
C GLN A 66 40.62 -2.16 10.62
N GLN A 67 40.53 -2.17 9.28
CA GLN A 67 39.34 -1.72 8.56
C GLN A 67 38.14 -2.66 8.78
N CYS A 68 38.41 -3.94 8.91
CA CYS A 68 37.40 -4.96 9.12
C CYS A 68 36.85 -4.98 10.54
N GLN A 69 37.66 -4.56 11.51
CA GLN A 69 37.26 -4.35 12.89
C GLN A 69 36.66 -2.94 13.13
N ASP A 70 36.57 -2.09 12.11
CA ASP A 70 35.93 -0.78 12.20
C ASP A 70 34.43 -0.95 12.49
N GLU A 71 33.95 -0.25 13.51
CA GLU A 71 32.54 -0.28 13.93
C GLU A 71 31.59 0.20 12.81
N ASN A 72 32.09 0.91 11.81
CA ASN A 72 31.32 1.37 10.65
C ASN A 72 31.38 0.39 9.48
N VAL A 73 31.90 -0.83 9.64
CA VAL A 73 32.00 -1.79 8.53
C VAL A 73 31.31 -3.09 8.88
N ARG A 74 30.38 -3.58 8.04
CA ARG A 74 29.62 -4.83 8.29
C ARG A 74 30.47 -6.06 7.94
N CYS A 75 31.66 -6.15 8.51
CA CYS A 75 32.59 -7.24 8.32
C CYS A 75 33.07 -7.75 9.68
N TYR A 76 33.60 -8.97 9.71
CA TYR A 76 34.29 -9.51 10.87
C TYR A 76 35.61 -10.14 10.46
N TYR A 77 36.57 -10.03 11.38
CA TYR A 77 37.92 -10.52 11.18
C TYR A 77 38.05 -11.93 11.75
N GLN A 78 38.55 -12.87 10.95
CA GLN A 78 38.80 -14.23 11.41
C GLN A 78 40.21 -14.70 11.00
N GLU A 79 41.00 -15.09 12.00
CA GLU A 79 42.29 -15.76 11.80
C GLU A 79 42.09 -17.27 11.73
N SER A 80 42.56 -17.88 10.65
CA SER A 80 42.72 -19.33 10.56
C SER A 80 44.20 -19.69 10.43
N SER A 81 44.55 -20.93 10.77
CA SER A 81 45.91 -21.45 10.67
C SER A 81 46.51 -21.43 9.26
N GLN A 82 45.70 -21.17 8.22
CA GLN A 82 46.15 -21.17 6.82
C GLN A 82 45.87 -19.86 6.07
N GLN A 83 45.00 -18.98 6.56
CA GLN A 83 44.72 -17.70 5.91
C GLN A 83 44.08 -16.70 6.87
N ILE A 84 44.46 -15.43 6.73
CA ILE A 84 43.84 -14.27 7.36
C ILE A 84 42.85 -13.68 6.35
N SER A 85 41.56 -13.64 6.70
CA SER A 85 40.52 -13.11 5.80
C SER A 85 39.42 -12.41 6.59
N CYS A 86 38.82 -11.41 5.95
CA CYS A 86 37.64 -10.71 6.43
C CYS A 86 36.39 -11.17 5.71
N PHE A 87 35.34 -11.41 6.49
CA PHE A 87 34.09 -12.00 6.03
C PHE A 87 32.94 -11.04 6.30
N VAL A 88 31.85 -11.17 5.53
CA VAL A 88 30.63 -10.38 5.75
C VAL A 88 30.07 -10.71 7.11
N PHE A 89 29.82 -9.69 7.92
CA PHE A 89 29.25 -9.85 9.25
C PHE A 89 27.74 -9.80 9.15
N ASP A 90 27.16 -10.99 9.18
CA ASP A 90 25.72 -11.18 9.15
C ASP A 90 25.21 -11.33 10.61
N THR A 91 25.88 -12.19 11.39
CA THR A 91 25.57 -12.50 12.79
C THR A 91 26.85 -12.85 13.58
N CYS A 92 26.80 -12.77 14.92
CA CYS A 92 27.92 -13.17 15.78
C CYS A 92 28.21 -14.68 15.75
N GLU A 93 27.27 -15.51 15.31
CA GLU A 93 27.41 -16.98 15.21
C GLU A 93 28.40 -17.40 14.11
N ASN A 94 28.60 -16.55 13.10
CA ASN A 94 29.52 -16.83 12.00
C ASN A 94 30.99 -16.61 12.39
N ILE A 95 31.26 -16.00 13.55
CA ILE A 95 32.61 -15.74 14.04
C ILE A 95 33.19 -17.03 14.63
N ARG A 96 34.23 -17.58 13.98
CA ARG A 96 35.06 -18.62 14.63
C ARG A 96 36.23 -17.95 15.31
N THR A 97 36.31 -18.05 16.64
CA THR A 97 37.46 -17.53 17.39
C THR A 97 38.62 -18.52 17.38
N THR A 98 39.85 -18.01 17.42
CA THR A 98 41.02 -18.84 17.74
C THR A 98 41.04 -19.17 19.24
N THR A 99 41.67 -20.28 19.63
CA THR A 99 41.77 -20.68 21.03
C THR A 99 42.35 -19.55 21.89
N GLY A 100 41.54 -18.98 22.79
CA GLY A 100 41.94 -17.88 23.68
C GLY A 100 41.49 -16.47 23.25
N GLN A 101 40.88 -16.31 22.07
CA GLN A 101 40.29 -15.05 21.61
C GLN A 101 38.77 -15.00 21.94
N SER A 102 38.31 -13.90 22.53
CA SER A 102 36.87 -13.66 22.77
C SER A 102 36.15 -13.20 21.48
N CYS A 103 34.83 -13.42 21.39
CA CYS A 103 34.03 -12.92 20.26
C CYS A 103 34.12 -11.40 20.11
N GLN A 104 34.23 -10.67 21.22
CA GLN A 104 34.45 -9.21 21.24
C GLN A 104 35.81 -8.81 20.65
N GLN A 105 36.86 -9.60 20.87
CA GLN A 105 38.18 -9.38 20.25
C GLN A 105 38.19 -9.74 18.76
N ALA A 106 37.30 -10.60 18.30
CA ALA A 106 37.16 -10.95 16.88
C ALA A 106 36.27 -9.95 16.12
N ASN A 107 35.19 -9.45 16.76
CA ASN A 107 34.43 -8.31 16.27
C ASN A 107 33.91 -7.46 17.44
N PRO A 108 34.32 -6.18 17.54
CA PRO A 108 33.85 -5.28 18.58
C PRO A 108 32.38 -4.90 18.44
N LYS A 109 31.62 -5.46 17.48
CA LYS A 109 30.15 -5.37 17.41
C LYS A 109 29.44 -6.48 18.18
N CYS A 110 30.13 -7.57 18.50
CA CYS A 110 29.58 -8.65 19.33
C CYS A 110 29.68 -8.33 20.82
N VAL A 111 29.55 -7.06 21.18
CA VAL A 111 29.66 -6.57 22.56
C VAL A 111 28.47 -7.10 23.34
N GLN A 112 28.78 -7.99 24.28
CA GLN A 112 27.96 -8.48 25.41
C GLN A 112 27.66 -9.97 25.44
N SER A 113 28.49 -10.81 24.83
CA SER A 113 28.45 -12.24 25.12
C SER A 113 29.61 -12.64 26.04
N GLU A 114 29.33 -12.85 27.33
CA GLU A 114 30.14 -13.77 28.16
C GLU A 114 29.88 -15.22 27.70
N ILE A 115 29.98 -15.48 26.39
CA ILE A 115 29.97 -16.84 25.87
C ILE A 115 31.34 -17.42 26.24
N ASP A 116 31.33 -18.28 27.26
CA ASP A 116 32.45 -19.12 27.64
C ASP A 116 33.01 -19.80 26.37
N ILE A 117 34.31 -19.62 26.14
CA ILE A 117 35.11 -20.18 25.05
C ILE A 117 34.83 -21.68 24.82
N ASN A 118 34.46 -22.43 25.87
CA ASN A 118 34.17 -23.85 25.78
C ASN A 118 32.83 -24.18 25.10
N LYS A 119 31.86 -23.25 25.08
CA LYS A 119 30.61 -23.43 24.31
C LYS A 119 30.78 -23.12 22.83
N CYS A 120 31.71 -22.23 22.46
CA CYS A 120 31.97 -21.88 21.05
C CYS A 120 32.74 -22.98 20.27
N ILE A 121 33.52 -23.82 20.97
CA ILE A 121 34.43 -24.79 20.33
C ILE A 121 33.91 -26.24 20.39
N SER A 122 33.04 -26.60 21.34
CA SER A 122 32.64 -28.00 21.57
C SER A 122 31.38 -28.48 20.83
N SER A 123 30.56 -27.59 20.27
CA SER A 123 29.40 -27.98 19.47
C SER A 123 29.75 -27.92 17.98
N GLY A 124 30.07 -29.06 17.38
CA GLY A 124 30.10 -29.22 15.92
C GLY A 124 28.71 -29.11 15.29
N GLU A 125 27.94 -28.07 15.62
CA GLU A 125 26.56 -27.86 15.19
C GLU A 125 26.53 -26.82 14.06
N LYS A 126 26.13 -27.28 12.87
CA LYS A 126 25.78 -26.40 11.74
C LYS A 126 24.33 -25.97 11.93
N CYS A 127 24.06 -24.69 12.11
CA CYS A 127 22.70 -24.15 12.23
C CYS A 127 22.13 -23.80 10.85
N GLN A 128 21.28 -24.67 10.29
CA GLN A 128 20.40 -24.35 9.15
C GLN A 128 18.94 -24.58 9.55
N GLY A 129 18.12 -23.53 9.36
CA GLY A 129 16.66 -23.53 9.34
C GLY A 129 16.00 -23.52 10.71
N LEU A 130 15.16 -22.51 11.00
CA LEU A 130 13.73 -22.69 11.34
C LEU A 130 13.01 -21.39 11.78
N SER A 131 11.70 -21.44 11.58
CA SER A 131 10.69 -20.38 11.68
C SER A 131 10.15 -20.15 13.10
N GLN A 132 9.65 -18.93 13.36
CA GLN A 132 8.48 -18.61 14.22
C GLN A 132 8.71 -18.09 15.68
N SER A 133 8.95 -16.78 15.80
CA SER A 133 8.18 -15.78 16.59
C SER A 133 9.08 -14.56 16.82
N GLN A 134 8.72 -13.43 16.18
CA GLN A 134 9.65 -12.38 15.71
C GLN A 134 10.29 -11.49 16.79
N CYS A 135 10.13 -11.84 18.05
CA CYS A 135 10.96 -11.33 19.13
C CYS A 135 11.74 -12.52 19.70
N THR A 136 12.86 -12.90 19.08
CA THR A 136 13.66 -14.04 19.57
C THR A 136 14.08 -13.78 21.01
N VAL A 137 13.72 -14.74 21.88
CA VAL A 137 14.09 -14.77 23.29
C VAL A 137 15.60 -14.96 23.40
N THR A 138 16.36 -13.87 23.47
CA THR A 138 17.64 -13.93 24.20
C THR A 138 17.29 -13.75 25.68
N GLN A 139 17.34 -14.84 26.43
CA GLN A 139 17.34 -14.76 27.89
C GLN A 139 18.57 -13.96 28.35
N ASP A 140 18.33 -13.03 29.26
CA ASP A 140 19.30 -12.42 30.18
C ASP A 140 20.40 -11.50 29.64
N ILE A 141 20.16 -10.73 28.57
CA ILE A 141 21.06 -9.60 28.24
C ILE A 141 20.24 -8.30 28.17
N GLN A 142 20.40 -7.43 29.17
CA GLN A 142 19.58 -6.23 29.44
C GLN A 142 19.71 -5.07 28.40
N ASP A 143 20.15 -5.34 27.17
CA ASP A 143 20.65 -4.29 26.26
C ASP A 143 20.44 -4.52 24.74
N THR A 144 19.98 -5.69 24.30
CA THR A 144 19.72 -5.95 22.87
C THR A 144 18.27 -5.68 22.49
N TYR A 145 18.07 -5.03 21.34
CA TYR A 145 16.76 -4.79 20.74
C TYR A 145 16.77 -5.22 19.27
N THR A 146 15.61 -5.63 18.77
CA THR A 146 15.42 -6.01 17.37
C THR A 146 14.30 -5.15 16.80
N LEU A 147 14.54 -4.36 15.75
CA LEU A 147 13.41 -3.71 15.06
C LEU A 147 12.68 -4.77 14.24
N THR A 148 11.37 -4.75 14.30
CA THR A 148 10.52 -5.54 13.42
C THR A 148 9.90 -4.58 12.40
N THR A 149 9.13 -5.10 11.44
CA THR A 149 8.38 -4.21 10.54
C THR A 149 7.30 -3.36 11.26
N GLU A 150 7.09 -3.59 12.56
CA GLU A 150 5.93 -3.08 13.31
C GLU A 150 6.28 -2.25 14.53
N GLY A 151 7.50 -2.40 15.01
CA GLY A 151 7.97 -1.73 16.20
C GLY A 151 9.34 -2.23 16.59
N MET A 152 9.63 -2.10 17.87
CA MET A 152 10.89 -2.51 18.46
C MET A 152 10.64 -3.61 19.46
N CYS A 153 11.24 -4.78 19.24
CA CYS A 153 11.28 -5.85 20.21
C CYS A 153 12.30 -5.52 21.29
N PHE A 154 11.88 -5.56 22.56
CA PHE A 154 12.80 -5.62 23.68
C PHE A 154 12.26 -6.53 24.79
N TRP A 155 13.18 -7.02 25.62
CA TRP A 155 12.85 -7.85 26.77
C TRP A 155 12.31 -7.00 27.93
N ASN A 156 11.01 -7.11 28.21
CA ASN A 156 10.44 -6.68 29.49
C ASN A 156 10.73 -7.78 30.53
N VAL A 157 10.75 -7.43 31.82
CA VAL A 157 11.20 -8.23 33.00
C VAL A 157 10.83 -9.73 32.94
N SER A 158 9.76 -10.13 32.27
CA SER A 158 9.35 -11.53 32.07
C SER A 158 9.04 -11.97 30.63
N SER A 159 9.09 -11.09 29.62
CA SER A 159 8.69 -11.42 28.24
C SER A 159 9.21 -10.43 27.22
N CYS A 160 9.54 -10.89 26.01
CA CYS A 160 9.81 -10.01 24.88
C CYS A 160 8.50 -9.36 24.37
N GLN A 161 8.50 -8.05 24.18
CA GLN A 161 7.35 -7.29 23.71
C GLN A 161 7.74 -6.49 22.45
N VAL A 162 6.91 -6.53 21.41
CA VAL A 162 6.98 -5.59 20.28
C VAL A 162 6.34 -4.29 20.73
N VAL A 163 7.08 -3.20 20.62
CA VAL A 163 6.64 -1.90 21.08
C VAL A 163 6.61 -0.94 19.92
N SER A 164 5.43 -0.47 19.55
CA SER A 164 5.25 0.37 18.37
C SER A 164 5.26 1.86 18.73
N GLN A 165 5.09 2.22 20.00
CA GLN A 165 5.05 3.61 20.47
C GLN A 165 5.74 3.76 21.82
N CYS A 166 6.35 4.91 22.06
CA CYS A 166 7.08 5.16 23.31
C CYS A 166 6.21 5.00 24.55
N ALA A 167 4.91 5.28 24.46
CA ALA A 167 3.98 5.19 25.59
C ALA A 167 3.78 3.77 26.14
N GLU A 168 4.11 2.74 25.36
CA GLU A 168 4.07 1.33 25.77
C GLU A 168 5.31 0.94 26.60
N ILE A 169 6.36 1.78 26.62
CA ILE A 169 7.57 1.55 27.41
C ILE A 169 7.35 2.04 28.84
N GLN A 170 7.17 1.10 29.77
CA GLN A 170 6.84 1.40 31.17
C GLN A 170 8.04 1.71 32.07
N TYR A 171 9.28 1.46 31.62
CA TYR A 171 10.47 1.54 32.46
C TYR A 171 11.43 2.62 31.97
N GLU A 172 11.86 3.48 32.91
CA GLU A 172 12.86 4.52 32.68
C GLU A 172 14.18 3.96 32.12
N SER A 173 14.65 2.84 32.68
CA SER A 173 15.90 2.20 32.29
C SER A 173 15.90 1.75 30.82
N ILE A 174 14.73 1.45 30.27
CA ILE A 174 14.55 1.10 28.86
C ILE A 174 14.42 2.38 28.04
N CYS A 175 13.55 3.30 28.45
CA CYS A 175 13.29 4.55 27.74
C CYS A 175 14.56 5.41 27.53
N ASN A 176 15.49 5.39 28.50
CA ASN A 176 16.74 6.15 28.46
C ASN A 176 17.91 5.41 27.76
N LYS A 177 17.66 4.25 27.12
CA LYS A 177 18.71 3.57 26.36
C LYS A 177 19.15 4.41 25.16
N LYS A 178 20.46 4.41 24.88
CA LYS A 178 21.06 5.23 23.83
C LYS A 178 20.41 5.06 22.44
N TRP A 179 19.96 3.85 22.12
CA TRP A 179 19.27 3.57 20.86
C TRP A 179 17.86 4.17 20.76
N LEU A 180 17.22 4.47 21.89
CA LEU A 180 15.95 5.23 21.93
C LEU A 180 16.13 6.73 21.94
N ASN A 181 17.33 7.28 22.12
CA ASN A 181 17.51 8.74 22.27
C ASN A 181 17.00 9.56 21.08
N TYR A 182 16.83 8.94 19.91
CA TYR A 182 16.23 9.55 18.72
C TYR A 182 14.72 9.27 18.57
N ALA A 183 14.14 8.39 19.37
CA ALA A 183 12.74 7.98 19.29
C ALA A 183 11.92 8.43 20.50
N CYS A 184 12.45 8.20 21.70
CA CYS A 184 11.75 8.33 22.96
C CYS A 184 12.63 9.02 24.01
N TYR A 185 12.00 9.63 25.01
CA TYR A 185 12.67 10.08 26.23
C TYR A 185 11.75 9.96 27.44
N TRP A 186 12.36 9.84 28.62
CA TRP A 186 11.63 9.73 29.87
C TRP A 186 11.28 11.10 30.45
N THR A 187 9.99 11.30 30.78
CA THR A 187 9.49 12.55 31.39
C THR A 187 9.60 12.59 32.92
N GLY A 188 10.16 11.54 33.53
CA GLY A 188 10.13 11.31 34.98
C GLY A 188 8.97 10.40 35.43
N THR A 189 7.90 10.29 34.62
CA THR A 189 6.74 9.45 34.96
C THR A 189 6.34 8.47 33.85
N LYS A 190 6.65 8.79 32.60
CA LYS A 190 6.34 7.96 31.44
C LYS A 190 7.33 8.20 30.31
N CYS A 191 7.48 7.19 29.45
CA CYS A 191 8.22 7.31 28.21
C CYS A 191 7.33 7.97 27.15
N VAL A 192 7.82 9.00 26.48
CA VAL A 192 7.08 9.72 25.44
C VAL A 192 7.94 9.94 24.21
N SER A 193 7.32 10.22 23.08
CA SER A 193 8.03 10.46 21.82
C SER A 193 8.92 11.70 21.90
N GLN A 194 10.13 11.57 21.38
CA GLN A 194 11.10 12.65 21.23
C GLN A 194 10.62 13.66 20.18
N THR A 195 10.95 14.92 20.38
CA THR A 195 10.75 16.02 19.41
C THR A 195 12.09 16.66 19.09
N CYS A 196 12.25 17.25 17.90
CA CYS A 196 13.50 17.92 17.55
C CYS A 196 13.90 18.98 18.59
N SER A 197 12.94 19.71 19.17
CA SER A 197 13.16 20.74 20.19
C SER A 197 13.89 20.29 21.46
N GLN A 198 14.00 18.98 21.69
CA GLN A 198 14.62 18.41 22.87
C GLN A 198 16.12 18.17 22.71
N PHE A 199 16.64 18.22 21.50
CA PHE A 199 18.08 18.16 21.28
C PHE A 199 18.71 19.51 21.59
N GLN A 200 19.67 19.51 22.53
CA GLN A 200 20.33 20.72 23.02
C GLN A 200 21.66 21.03 22.30
N SER A 201 22.09 20.18 21.37
CA SER A 201 23.33 20.37 20.63
C SER A 201 23.16 20.10 19.15
N GLN A 202 23.97 20.77 18.33
CA GLN A 202 24.05 20.55 16.89
C GLN A 202 24.37 19.08 16.55
N ASN A 203 25.26 18.44 17.30
CA ASN A 203 25.68 17.06 17.03
C ASN A 203 24.55 16.03 17.25
N THR A 204 23.63 16.31 18.18
CA THR A 204 22.47 15.46 18.47
C THR A 204 21.23 15.85 17.65
N CYS A 205 21.20 17.06 17.09
CA CYS A 205 20.10 17.57 16.29
C CYS A 205 20.15 16.99 14.87
N ARG A 206 19.74 15.73 14.72
CA ARG A 206 19.81 14.98 13.46
C ARG A 206 18.43 14.60 12.95
N PHE A 207 17.76 13.71 13.66
CA PHE A 207 16.43 13.21 13.31
C PHE A 207 15.71 12.76 14.57
N ILE A 208 14.39 12.55 14.44
CA ILE A 208 13.61 11.73 15.36
C ILE A 208 12.97 10.57 14.61
N GLN A 209 12.89 9.41 15.24
CA GLN A 209 12.10 8.28 14.78
C GLN A 209 10.65 8.47 15.26
N THR A 210 9.71 8.37 14.34
CA THR A 210 8.29 8.55 14.60
C THR A 210 7.57 7.20 14.71
N THR A 211 6.34 7.20 15.22
CA THR A 211 5.52 6.00 15.39
C THR A 211 5.00 5.49 14.02
N PRO A 212 5.01 4.17 13.76
CA PRO A 212 5.47 3.10 14.65
C PRO A 212 7.00 3.06 14.80
N LEU A 213 7.50 2.60 15.95
CA LEU A 213 8.92 2.49 16.30
C LEU A 213 9.67 1.38 15.52
N ASN A 214 9.38 1.22 14.23
CA ASN A 214 9.96 0.22 13.34
C ASN A 214 11.14 0.75 12.49
N GLY A 215 11.61 1.97 12.79
CA GLY A 215 12.63 2.68 12.03
C GLY A 215 12.12 3.31 10.74
N ALA A 216 10.98 2.88 10.18
CA ALA A 216 10.53 3.23 8.84
C ALA A 216 10.25 4.72 8.62
N LEU A 217 9.79 5.41 9.65
CA LEU A 217 9.33 6.80 9.59
C LEU A 217 10.24 7.67 10.46
N ILE A 218 10.89 8.64 9.81
CA ILE A 218 11.75 9.61 10.47
C ILE A 218 11.28 11.03 10.16
N GLN A 219 11.50 11.93 11.11
CA GLN A 219 11.39 13.37 10.94
C GLN A 219 12.78 13.97 11.10
N SER A 220 13.31 14.59 10.04
CA SER A 220 14.59 15.28 10.12
C SER A 220 14.52 16.45 11.09
N CYS A 221 15.64 16.71 11.74
CA CYS A 221 15.83 17.86 12.61
C CYS A 221 16.89 18.80 12.03
N PHE A 222 16.73 20.09 12.28
CA PHE A 222 17.62 21.13 11.80
C PHE A 222 18.06 22.02 12.95
N TRP A 223 19.38 22.23 13.07
CA TRP A 223 19.95 23.13 14.06
C TRP A 223 20.02 24.54 13.50
N ASN A 224 19.20 25.46 14.02
CA ASN A 224 19.14 26.84 13.53
C ASN A 224 20.24 27.76 14.09
N GLY A 225 21.24 27.19 14.79
CA GLY A 225 22.30 27.92 15.50
C GLY A 225 22.05 28.09 16.99
N GLN A 226 20.80 27.99 17.46
CA GLN A 226 20.43 28.12 18.87
C GLN A 226 19.65 26.92 19.40
N THR A 227 18.68 26.45 18.62
CA THR A 227 17.79 25.36 18.99
C THR A 227 17.64 24.38 17.85
N CYS A 228 17.31 23.14 18.20
CA CYS A 228 16.96 22.14 17.24
C CYS A 228 15.46 22.25 16.91
N THR A 229 15.11 22.38 15.63
CA THR A 229 13.72 22.47 15.16
C THR A 229 13.42 21.35 14.20
N ASN A 230 12.14 21.14 13.87
CA ASN A 230 11.79 20.24 12.78
C ASN A 230 12.43 20.77 11.50
N GLY A 231 13.26 19.95 10.88
CA GLY A 231 13.90 20.25 9.61
C GLY A 231 13.06 19.76 8.44
N THR A 232 13.26 20.39 7.29
CA THR A 232 12.75 19.89 6.01
C THR A 232 13.91 19.35 5.18
N THR A 233 13.65 18.43 4.25
CA THR A 233 14.71 17.78 3.46
C THR A 233 15.48 18.76 2.58
N ASP A 234 14.85 19.86 2.16
CA ASP A 234 15.46 20.96 1.40
C ASP A 234 16.47 21.79 2.22
N GLN A 235 16.48 21.67 3.54
CA GLN A 235 17.49 22.29 4.41
C GLN A 235 18.74 21.43 4.58
N LEU A 236 18.69 20.16 4.14
CA LEU A 236 19.81 19.24 4.25
C LEU A 236 20.76 19.42 3.08
N THR A 237 22.03 19.17 3.35
CA THR A 237 23.14 19.26 2.39
C THR A 237 23.64 17.86 2.05
N GLU A 238 24.54 17.74 1.06
CA GLU A 238 25.25 16.48 0.75
C GLU A 238 25.84 15.80 2.00
N TYR A 239 26.35 16.58 2.95
CA TYR A 239 26.98 16.08 4.17
C TYR A 239 25.98 15.66 5.26
N THR A 240 24.76 16.21 5.22
CA THR A 240 23.77 16.03 6.29
C THR A 240 22.57 15.20 5.85
N CYS A 241 22.33 15.03 4.55
CA CYS A 241 21.16 14.33 4.03
C CYS A 241 21.00 12.93 4.62
N ALA A 242 21.97 12.02 4.41
CA ALA A 242 21.88 10.68 4.99
C ALA A 242 21.95 10.69 6.53
N ALA A 243 22.94 11.38 7.12
CA ALA A 243 23.18 11.33 8.56
C ALA A 243 22.03 11.94 9.40
N ASN A 244 21.38 13.00 8.91
CA ASN A 244 20.23 13.65 9.57
C ASN A 244 18.89 13.04 9.13
N THR A 245 18.91 11.94 8.40
CA THR A 245 17.71 11.17 8.06
C THR A 245 17.82 9.71 8.45
N ASN A 246 18.79 9.35 9.29
CA ASN A 246 19.09 7.96 9.63
C ASN A 246 19.31 7.08 8.39
N TYR A 247 19.83 7.67 7.31
CA TYR A 247 20.07 7.05 6.00
C TYR A 247 18.80 6.66 5.23
N HIS A 248 17.64 7.21 5.59
CA HIS A 248 16.38 7.03 4.83
C HIS A 248 16.32 7.88 3.56
N TYR A 249 17.24 8.84 3.43
CA TYR A 249 17.35 9.73 2.29
C TYR A 249 18.80 9.71 1.80
N ARG A 250 18.94 10.06 0.53
CA ARG A 250 20.22 10.23 -0.16
C ARG A 250 20.32 11.59 -0.83
N TRP A 251 21.54 12.06 -1.00
CA TRP A 251 21.81 13.24 -1.79
C TRP A 251 21.80 12.90 -3.29
N VAL A 252 20.93 13.58 -4.03
CA VAL A 252 20.84 13.50 -5.49
C VAL A 252 21.41 14.79 -6.08
N PRO A 253 22.62 14.75 -6.68
CA PRO A 253 23.22 15.92 -7.28
C PRO A 253 22.50 16.31 -8.58
N ILE A 254 22.12 17.58 -8.71
CA ILE A 254 21.52 18.18 -9.92
C ILE A 254 22.59 18.97 -10.69
N GLU A 255 23.38 19.74 -9.94
CA GLU A 255 24.49 20.53 -10.42
C GLU A 255 25.69 20.37 -9.47
N PRO A 256 26.90 20.79 -9.85
CA PRO A 256 28.09 20.61 -9.00
C PRO A 256 27.97 21.19 -7.59
N LEU A 257 27.08 22.17 -7.38
CA LEU A 257 26.84 22.83 -6.10
C LEU A 257 25.40 22.68 -5.58
N PHE A 258 24.53 22.03 -6.33
CA PHE A 258 23.10 21.93 -6.01
C PHE A 258 22.63 20.48 -6.09
N GLY A 259 21.80 20.10 -5.14
CA GLY A 259 21.20 18.78 -5.11
C GLY A 259 19.98 18.76 -4.22
N ILE A 260 19.37 17.59 -4.18
CA ILE A 260 18.14 17.34 -3.46
C ILE A 260 18.37 16.18 -2.49
N CYS A 261 17.87 16.32 -1.26
CA CYS A 261 17.82 15.21 -0.32
C CYS A 261 16.54 14.38 -0.57
N ALA A 262 16.66 13.31 -1.36
CA ALA A 262 15.54 12.49 -1.80
C ALA A 262 15.43 11.21 -0.98
N GLN A 263 14.20 10.75 -0.72
CA GLN A 263 13.98 9.51 0.01
C GLN A 263 14.57 8.33 -0.78
N CYS A 264 15.22 7.41 -0.07
CA CYS A 264 15.84 6.23 -0.66
C CYS A 264 14.83 5.33 -1.38
N ILE A 265 13.66 5.25 -0.77
CA ILE A 265 12.52 4.49 -1.23
C ILE A 265 11.43 5.47 -1.59
N LEU A 266 11.17 5.60 -2.89
CA LEU A 266 10.08 6.42 -3.41
C LEU A 266 8.86 5.51 -3.64
N ASN A 267 8.48 4.75 -2.61
CA ASN A 267 7.30 3.90 -2.67
C ASN A 267 6.07 4.77 -2.45
N GLN A 268 5.62 5.43 -3.51
CA GLN A 268 4.22 5.82 -3.59
C GLN A 268 3.65 5.33 -4.90
N TYR A 269 2.86 4.28 -4.76
CA TYR A 269 1.94 3.85 -5.79
C TYR A 269 0.88 4.94 -5.96
N ASP A 270 0.59 5.30 -7.21
CA ASP A 270 -0.65 6.00 -7.52
C ASP A 270 -1.80 5.02 -7.27
N LEU A 271 -2.41 5.13 -6.08
CA LEU A 271 -3.48 4.23 -5.70
C LEU A 271 -4.69 4.55 -6.58
N PRO A 272 -5.16 3.61 -7.43
CA PRO A 272 -6.23 3.87 -8.38
C PRO A 272 -7.53 4.29 -7.70
N ASN A 273 -7.65 4.05 -6.39
CA ASN A 273 -8.80 4.42 -5.56
C ASN A 273 -8.49 5.46 -4.48
N ASP A 274 -7.37 6.19 -4.54
CA ASP A 274 -7.06 7.28 -3.60
C ASP A 274 -8.21 8.31 -3.56
N CYS A 275 -8.52 8.81 -2.37
CA CYS A 275 -9.53 9.82 -2.18
C CYS A 275 -9.06 11.17 -2.71
N ASP A 276 -9.88 11.79 -3.55
CA ASP A 276 -9.71 13.20 -3.84
C ASP A 276 -10.13 14.06 -2.64
N CYS A 277 -9.53 15.24 -2.51
CA CYS A 277 -9.86 16.21 -1.47
C CYS A 277 -11.37 16.48 -1.38
N THR A 278 -12.06 16.60 -2.51
CA THR A 278 -13.51 16.85 -2.54
C THR A 278 -14.35 15.73 -1.93
N GLN A 279 -13.79 14.53 -1.77
CA GLN A 279 -14.43 13.38 -1.16
C GLN A 279 -14.21 13.33 0.35
N LEU A 280 -13.19 14.03 0.87
CA LEU A 280 -12.86 14.06 2.30
C LEU A 280 -13.78 15.06 3.00
N LEU A 281 -14.83 14.54 3.63
CA LEU A 281 -15.87 15.36 4.26
C LEU A 281 -15.48 15.85 5.66
N LEU A 282 -14.40 15.31 6.22
CA LEU A 282 -13.96 15.61 7.57
C LEU A 282 -12.63 16.34 7.59
N GLN A 283 -12.49 17.30 8.51
CA GLN A 283 -11.26 18.05 8.68
C GLN A 283 -10.07 17.16 9.06
N SER A 284 -10.27 16.14 9.90
CA SER A 284 -9.22 15.21 10.29
C SER A 284 -8.65 14.45 9.09
N GLU A 285 -9.51 13.88 8.26
CA GLU A 285 -9.11 13.17 7.03
C GLU A 285 -8.45 14.11 6.04
N CYS A 286 -9.00 15.31 5.86
CA CYS A 286 -8.43 16.31 4.98
C CYS A 286 -7.00 16.70 5.38
N ASN A 287 -6.77 16.89 6.68
CA ASN A 287 -5.44 17.22 7.21
C ASN A 287 -4.47 16.04 7.14
N ASN A 288 -4.98 14.80 7.13
CA ASN A 288 -4.18 13.59 6.96
C ASN A 288 -3.84 13.31 5.50
N SER A 289 -4.57 13.91 4.56
CA SER A 289 -4.23 13.81 3.13
C SER A 289 -3.04 14.73 2.82
N PRO A 290 -1.97 14.21 2.22
CA PRO A 290 -0.81 15.04 1.86
C PRO A 290 -1.16 16.09 0.80
N ASN A 291 -2.26 15.90 0.05
CA ASN A 291 -2.59 16.69 -1.11
C ASN A 291 -3.68 17.75 -0.85
N CYS A 292 -4.20 17.80 0.37
CA CYS A 292 -5.42 18.53 0.71
C CYS A 292 -5.24 19.45 1.92
N LYS A 293 -6.09 20.48 1.99
CA LYS A 293 -6.22 21.35 3.15
C LYS A 293 -7.68 21.66 3.43
N TRP A 294 -8.00 21.81 4.70
CA TRP A 294 -9.33 22.21 5.12
C TRP A 294 -9.47 23.73 5.03
N ALA A 295 -10.38 24.23 4.20
CA ALA A 295 -10.65 25.64 4.04
C ALA A 295 -12.14 25.89 3.78
N ASN A 296 -12.71 26.91 4.43
CA ASN A 296 -14.11 27.30 4.30
C ASN A 296 -15.12 26.15 4.52
N GLY A 297 -14.83 25.30 5.51
CA GLY A 297 -15.69 24.15 5.87
C GLY A 297 -15.68 23.01 4.85
N LYS A 298 -14.69 22.97 3.95
CA LYS A 298 -14.54 21.92 2.94
C LYS A 298 -13.07 21.51 2.83
N CYS A 299 -12.86 20.30 2.32
CA CYS A 299 -11.53 19.87 1.95
C CYS A 299 -11.25 20.23 0.49
N ILE A 300 -10.15 20.94 0.24
CA ILE A 300 -9.76 21.41 -1.10
C ILE A 300 -8.34 20.98 -1.43
N LYS A 301 -8.05 20.82 -2.72
CA LYS A 301 -6.69 20.52 -3.21
C LYS A 301 -5.77 21.69 -2.92
N VAL A 302 -4.60 21.38 -2.36
CA VAL A 302 -3.53 22.37 -2.13
C VAL A 302 -2.86 22.69 -3.46
N GLN A 303 -2.66 23.97 -3.75
CA GLN A 303 -1.95 24.38 -4.96
C GLN A 303 -0.47 24.02 -4.85
N CYS A 304 0.20 23.68 -5.96
CA CYS A 304 1.61 23.30 -5.93
C CYS A 304 2.47 24.35 -5.21
N SER A 305 2.22 25.64 -5.45
CA SER A 305 2.95 26.76 -4.83
C SER A 305 2.85 26.84 -3.31
N GLU A 306 1.92 26.13 -2.68
CA GLU A 306 1.77 26.10 -1.22
C GLU A 306 2.63 25.02 -0.55
N TYR A 307 3.20 24.07 -1.31
CA TYR A 307 4.15 23.11 -0.75
C TYR A 307 5.53 23.75 -0.61
N THR A 308 5.92 23.95 0.64
CA THR A 308 7.24 24.51 0.99
C THR A 308 8.31 23.45 1.21
N SER A 309 7.96 22.17 1.08
CA SER A 309 8.88 21.04 1.28
C SER A 309 8.99 20.25 -0.01
N GLN A 310 10.24 20.00 -0.40
CA GLN A 310 10.58 19.22 -1.59
C GLN A 310 10.00 17.81 -1.56
N GLN A 311 10.12 17.09 -0.44
CA GLN A 311 9.54 15.76 -0.28
C GLN A 311 8.02 15.78 -0.52
N LYS A 312 7.31 16.72 0.11
CA LYS A 312 5.85 16.83 -0.07
C LYS A 312 5.51 17.12 -1.52
N CYS A 313 6.19 18.09 -2.14
CA CYS A 313 5.95 18.48 -3.53
C CYS A 313 6.13 17.31 -4.51
N ALA A 314 7.24 16.57 -4.39
CA ALA A 314 7.56 15.46 -5.29
C ALA A 314 6.54 14.30 -5.22
N GLN A 315 5.78 14.22 -4.12
CA GLN A 315 4.74 13.21 -3.87
C GLN A 315 3.35 13.60 -4.40
N ILE A 316 3.17 14.81 -4.95
CA ILE A 316 1.86 15.29 -5.42
C ILE A 316 1.76 15.12 -6.94
N TYR A 317 0.74 14.39 -7.39
CA TYR A 317 0.46 14.26 -8.82
C TYR A 317 0.21 15.63 -9.46
N GLY A 318 0.96 15.92 -10.53
CA GLY A 318 0.91 17.18 -11.26
C GLY A 318 1.70 18.32 -10.63
N CYS A 319 2.48 18.06 -9.57
CA CYS A 319 3.47 19.01 -9.04
C CYS A 319 4.90 18.44 -9.15
N PHE A 320 5.87 19.33 -9.31
CA PHE A 320 7.28 18.98 -9.23
C PHE A 320 8.07 20.05 -8.47
N TRP A 321 9.13 19.62 -7.80
CA TRP A 321 10.04 20.52 -7.10
C TRP A 321 11.06 21.09 -8.08
N ASN A 322 10.99 22.39 -8.35
CA ASN A 322 11.96 23.05 -9.22
C ASN A 322 13.15 23.55 -8.41
N ALA A 323 14.22 22.73 -8.37
CA ALA A 323 15.46 23.07 -7.68
C ALA A 323 16.35 24.06 -8.46
N LEU A 324 16.05 24.34 -9.73
CA LEU A 324 16.82 25.27 -10.56
C LEU A 324 16.45 26.75 -10.30
N ILE A 325 15.32 27.01 -9.64
CA ILE A 325 14.89 28.36 -9.24
C ILE A 325 15.31 28.61 -7.78
N ILE A 326 15.72 29.85 -7.45
CA ILE A 326 16.07 30.28 -6.08
C ILE A 326 15.10 31.39 -5.65
N PRO A 327 14.35 31.22 -4.53
CA PRO A 327 14.26 30.00 -3.73
C PRO A 327 13.61 28.86 -4.54
N SER A 328 13.98 27.62 -4.23
CA SER A 328 13.33 26.46 -4.85
C SER A 328 11.85 26.45 -4.52
N LEU A 329 11.02 26.15 -5.52
CA LEU A 329 9.58 26.27 -5.43
C LEU A 329 8.92 25.06 -6.06
N CYS A 330 7.81 24.64 -5.46
CA CYS A 330 6.96 23.62 -6.02
C CYS A 330 6.07 24.21 -7.12
N GLN A 331 6.10 23.63 -8.32
CA GLN A 331 5.43 24.13 -9.51
C GLN A 331 4.49 23.07 -10.11
N PRO A 332 3.38 23.47 -10.76
CA PRO A 332 2.55 22.52 -11.49
C PRO A 332 3.20 22.13 -12.83
N TYR A 333 2.88 20.93 -13.31
CA TYR A 333 3.22 20.47 -14.67
C TYR A 333 2.02 19.75 -15.31
N SER A 334 1.96 19.73 -16.64
CA SER A 334 0.91 19.01 -17.38
C SER A 334 1.39 17.67 -17.95
N ASN A 335 2.68 17.56 -18.25
CA ASN A 335 3.34 16.33 -18.70
C ASN A 335 4.80 16.30 -18.18
N CYS A 336 5.39 15.11 -18.08
CA CYS A 336 6.73 14.96 -17.50
C CYS A 336 7.83 15.63 -18.33
N GLU A 337 7.63 15.80 -19.64
CA GLU A 337 8.62 16.40 -20.54
C GLU A 337 8.85 17.90 -20.26
N GLU A 338 7.93 18.55 -19.56
CA GLU A 338 8.09 19.92 -19.05
C GLU A 338 9.14 20.04 -17.93
N ILE A 339 9.49 18.93 -17.27
CA ILE A 339 10.46 18.90 -16.18
C ILE A 339 11.87 18.70 -16.78
N LEU A 340 12.69 19.74 -16.68
CA LEU A 340 14.05 19.76 -17.23
C LEU A 340 15.07 19.28 -16.19
N GLU A 341 15.35 17.98 -16.18
CA GLU A 341 16.28 17.34 -15.25
C GLU A 341 17.21 16.38 -15.98
N LYS A 342 18.47 16.34 -15.55
CA LYS A 342 19.56 15.71 -16.31
C LYS A 342 19.53 14.17 -16.30
N ASN A 343 18.92 13.55 -15.29
CA ASN A 343 18.88 12.10 -15.15
C ASN A 343 17.64 11.59 -14.40
N SER A 344 17.40 10.28 -14.44
CA SER A 344 16.22 9.66 -13.79
C SER A 344 16.16 9.89 -12.28
N SER A 345 17.31 9.93 -11.61
CA SER A 345 17.36 10.16 -10.16
C SER A 345 16.96 11.59 -9.78
N THR A 346 17.35 12.58 -10.58
CA THR A 346 16.88 13.97 -10.42
C THR A 346 15.40 14.09 -10.76
N CYS A 347 14.95 13.43 -11.83
CA CYS A 347 13.54 13.41 -12.23
C CYS A 347 12.63 12.86 -11.12
N ILE A 348 12.95 11.67 -10.58
CA ILE A 348 12.15 11.05 -9.52
C ILE A 348 12.21 11.83 -8.19
N ALA A 349 13.31 12.54 -7.93
CA ALA A 349 13.44 13.42 -6.76
C ALA A 349 12.62 14.71 -6.89
N SER A 350 12.42 15.19 -8.12
CA SER A 350 11.60 16.35 -8.45
C SER A 350 10.11 15.99 -8.52
N SER A 351 9.76 14.83 -9.07
CA SER A 351 8.41 14.25 -9.04
C SER A 351 8.44 12.72 -9.19
N ILE A 352 7.86 12.00 -8.24
CA ILE A 352 7.81 10.53 -8.29
C ILE A 352 7.00 9.99 -9.48
N TYR A 353 6.11 10.82 -10.04
CA TYR A 353 5.26 10.48 -11.18
C TYR A 353 5.96 10.64 -12.53
N CYS A 354 7.17 11.20 -12.52
CA CYS A 354 8.03 11.36 -13.69
C CYS A 354 9.38 10.68 -13.44
N PRO A 355 9.43 9.35 -13.26
CA PRO A 355 10.60 8.70 -12.68
C PRO A 355 11.77 8.49 -13.64
N GLY A 356 11.59 8.66 -14.95
CA GLY A 356 12.67 8.49 -15.91
C GLY A 356 13.12 9.79 -16.56
N SER A 357 14.22 9.71 -17.31
CA SER A 357 14.80 10.84 -18.03
C SER A 357 15.26 10.41 -19.42
N GLN A 358 15.04 11.27 -20.40
CA GLN A 358 15.60 11.15 -21.74
C GLN A 358 15.97 12.55 -22.25
N ASP A 359 17.21 12.69 -22.73
CA ASP A 359 17.71 13.93 -23.35
C ASP A 359 17.55 15.20 -22.46
N GLY A 360 17.60 15.03 -21.13
CA GLY A 360 17.44 16.12 -20.16
C GLY A 360 15.99 16.49 -19.82
N HIS A 361 15.02 15.72 -20.33
CA HIS A 361 13.60 15.84 -19.99
C HIS A 361 13.16 14.64 -19.15
N CYS A 362 12.26 14.85 -18.19
CA CYS A 362 11.67 13.73 -17.47
C CYS A 362 10.59 13.03 -18.29
N LEU A 363 10.38 11.75 -17.99
CA LEU A 363 9.42 10.89 -18.65
C LEU A 363 8.51 10.23 -17.62
N SER A 364 7.25 10.04 -17.98
CA SER A 364 6.33 9.20 -17.21
C SER A 364 6.72 7.73 -17.36
N GLN A 365 6.31 6.88 -16.43
CA GLN A 365 6.63 5.45 -16.46
C GLN A 365 6.24 4.76 -17.78
N SER A 366 5.12 5.15 -18.38
CA SER A 366 4.65 4.60 -19.66
C SER A 366 5.56 4.93 -20.84
N GLY A 367 6.34 6.02 -20.75
CA GLY A 367 7.30 6.44 -21.77
C GLY A 367 8.68 5.79 -21.64
N LEU A 368 8.92 4.98 -20.60
CA LEU A 368 10.23 4.38 -20.33
C LEU A 368 10.46 3.10 -21.14
N SER A 369 11.73 2.72 -21.25
CA SER A 369 12.12 1.37 -21.63
C SER A 369 11.92 0.41 -20.45
N THR A 370 11.84 -0.90 -20.72
CA THR A 370 11.84 -1.91 -19.65
C THR A 370 13.19 -1.93 -18.91
N CYS A 371 13.23 -2.46 -17.68
CA CYS A 371 14.46 -2.53 -16.89
C CYS A 371 15.62 -3.22 -17.64
N SER A 372 15.31 -4.23 -18.45
CA SER A 372 16.30 -4.93 -19.29
C SER A 372 16.75 -4.11 -20.49
N GLU A 373 15.85 -3.29 -21.08
CA GLU A 373 16.14 -2.46 -22.25
C GLU A 373 16.88 -1.17 -21.93
N LEU A 374 16.73 -0.63 -20.71
CA LEU A 374 17.35 0.64 -20.28
C LEU A 374 18.87 0.69 -20.54
N PHE A 375 19.52 -0.47 -20.72
CA PHE A 375 20.97 -0.56 -20.85
C PHE A 375 21.49 -1.46 -21.96
N ASN A 376 20.68 -1.75 -22.99
CA ASN A 376 21.14 -2.50 -24.15
C ASN A 376 22.46 -1.89 -24.72
N ASN A 377 23.58 -2.61 -24.52
CA ASN A 377 24.95 -2.31 -24.99
C ASN A 377 25.82 -1.32 -24.20
N LYS A 378 25.54 -1.01 -22.93
CA LYS A 378 26.45 -0.20 -22.09
C LYS A 378 26.83 -0.91 -20.78
N PRO A 379 28.07 -0.79 -20.28
CA PRO A 379 28.43 -1.28 -18.95
C PRO A 379 27.55 -0.59 -17.91
N ILE A 380 26.77 -1.39 -17.18
CA ILE A 380 25.78 -0.93 -16.21
C ILE A 380 26.48 -0.68 -14.88
N GLN A 381 26.39 0.56 -14.38
CA GLN A 381 26.69 0.84 -13.00
C GLN A 381 25.50 0.36 -12.14
N PRO A 382 25.71 -0.49 -11.13
CA PRO A 382 24.64 -0.98 -10.27
C PRO A 382 23.77 0.16 -9.72
N SER A 383 24.40 1.30 -9.41
CA SER A 383 23.73 2.47 -8.86
C SER A 383 22.64 3.07 -9.74
N ILE A 384 22.83 3.06 -11.05
CA ILE A 384 21.81 3.54 -11.99
C ILE A 384 20.62 2.59 -11.95
N CYS A 385 20.87 1.28 -11.84
CA CYS A 385 19.84 0.26 -11.80
C CYS A 385 18.91 0.41 -10.59
N TYR A 386 19.47 0.45 -9.38
CA TYR A 386 18.71 0.56 -8.13
C TYR A 386 17.98 1.91 -7.96
N ASN A 387 18.32 2.90 -8.79
CA ASN A 387 17.70 4.23 -8.80
C ASN A 387 16.81 4.46 -10.03
N SER A 388 16.51 3.41 -10.80
CA SER A 388 15.68 3.48 -12.00
C SER A 388 14.37 2.73 -11.82
N ILE A 389 13.32 3.26 -12.44
CA ILE A 389 12.05 2.58 -12.67
C ILE A 389 11.97 2.36 -14.18
N GLY A 390 11.77 1.13 -14.61
CA GLY A 390 11.45 0.80 -16.00
C GLY A 390 9.96 0.85 -16.25
N LYS A 391 9.56 0.69 -17.51
CA LYS A 391 8.14 0.54 -17.89
C LYS A 391 7.45 -0.62 -17.18
N ASP A 392 8.22 -1.66 -16.86
CA ASP A 392 7.83 -2.86 -16.14
C ASP A 392 7.86 -2.70 -14.61
N GLY A 393 8.40 -1.60 -14.08
CA GLY A 393 8.41 -1.27 -12.64
C GLY A 393 9.81 -1.06 -12.06
N TYR A 394 10.00 -1.33 -10.77
CA TYR A 394 11.28 -1.10 -10.11
C TYR A 394 12.39 -1.98 -10.67
N CYS A 395 13.57 -1.39 -10.90
CA CYS A 395 14.72 -2.13 -11.39
C CYS A 395 15.67 -2.52 -10.24
N THR A 396 16.24 -3.71 -10.35
CA THR A 396 17.33 -4.21 -9.49
C THR A 396 18.47 -4.71 -10.36
N TYR A 397 19.69 -4.68 -9.82
CA TYR A 397 20.86 -5.20 -10.52
C TYR A 397 21.10 -6.66 -10.15
N GLU A 398 21.12 -7.55 -11.14
CA GLU A 398 21.47 -8.96 -10.98
C GLU A 398 23.00 -9.14 -11.18
N PRO A 399 23.79 -9.34 -10.10
CA PRO A 399 25.25 -9.37 -10.22
C PRO A 399 25.75 -10.52 -11.10
N GLY A 400 25.04 -11.66 -11.13
CA GLY A 400 25.44 -12.84 -11.89
C GLY A 400 25.41 -12.59 -13.40
N ASN A 401 24.37 -11.90 -13.88
CA ASN A 401 24.18 -11.63 -15.31
C ASN A 401 24.67 -10.23 -15.71
N ARG A 402 25.00 -9.37 -14.74
CA ARG A 402 25.34 -7.96 -14.92
C ARG A 402 24.24 -7.18 -15.67
N THR A 403 22.99 -7.56 -15.46
CA THR A 403 21.81 -6.97 -16.11
C THR A 403 20.90 -6.30 -15.09
N CYS A 404 20.20 -5.26 -15.53
CA CYS A 404 19.05 -4.75 -14.80
C CYS A 404 17.84 -5.63 -15.06
N THR A 405 17.17 -6.05 -13.99
CA THR A 405 15.96 -6.85 -14.02
C THR A 405 14.86 -6.14 -13.24
N ASN A 406 13.61 -6.39 -13.62
CA ASN A 406 12.47 -5.88 -12.89
C ASN A 406 12.23 -6.69 -11.61
N VAL A 407 11.88 -5.99 -10.53
CA VAL A 407 11.41 -6.60 -9.28
C VAL A 407 9.88 -6.62 -9.31
N SER A 408 9.29 -7.74 -9.73
CA SER A 408 7.82 -7.91 -9.75
C SER A 408 7.28 -8.69 -8.55
N GLN A 409 8.13 -9.47 -7.89
CA GLN A 409 7.75 -10.37 -6.81
C GLN A 409 8.78 -10.31 -5.68
N CYS A 410 8.33 -10.61 -4.46
CA CYS A 410 9.20 -10.67 -3.29
C CYS A 410 10.19 -11.85 -3.35
N SER A 411 9.84 -12.95 -4.01
CA SER A 411 10.67 -14.16 -4.06
C SER A 411 12.03 -13.94 -4.72
N GLY A 412 13.09 -14.52 -4.14
CA GLY A 412 14.45 -14.50 -4.69
C GLY A 412 15.20 -13.18 -4.48
N GLN A 413 14.61 -12.23 -3.77
CA GLN A 413 15.23 -10.93 -3.49
C GLN A 413 16.18 -11.00 -2.30
N LEU A 414 17.21 -10.14 -2.32
CA LEU A 414 18.09 -9.92 -1.17
C LEU A 414 17.31 -9.28 -0.02
N THR A 415 17.75 -9.50 1.23
CA THR A 415 17.11 -8.95 2.42
C THR A 415 16.89 -7.44 2.34
N ASP A 416 17.87 -6.71 1.81
CA ASP A 416 17.77 -5.26 1.64
C ASP A 416 16.63 -4.86 0.69
N VAL A 417 16.47 -5.56 -0.44
CA VAL A 417 15.37 -5.32 -1.39
C VAL A 417 14.03 -5.71 -0.78
N CYS A 418 13.99 -6.80 -0.01
CA CYS A 418 12.78 -7.21 0.70
C CYS A 418 12.28 -6.13 1.67
N ASN A 419 13.22 -5.60 2.45
CA ASN A 419 12.96 -4.55 3.43
C ASN A 419 12.57 -3.23 2.77
N GLN A 420 13.02 -2.98 1.53
CA GLN A 420 12.59 -1.82 0.78
C GLN A 420 11.08 -1.82 0.49
N PHE A 421 10.53 -3.00 0.22
CA PHE A 421 9.10 -3.17 -0.06
C PHE A 421 8.32 -3.66 1.16
N TYR A 422 8.58 -3.15 2.38
CA TYR A 422 8.00 -3.66 3.64
C TYR A 422 6.45 -3.72 3.75
N ARG A 423 5.73 -3.03 2.85
CA ARG A 423 4.26 -3.09 2.73
C ARG A 423 3.77 -4.16 1.76
N THR A 424 4.66 -4.73 0.97
CA THR A 424 4.41 -5.76 -0.04
C THR A 424 5.12 -7.06 0.32
N CYS A 425 6.29 -6.96 0.93
CA CYS A 425 7.19 -8.05 1.21
C CYS A 425 7.50 -8.14 2.70
N ILE A 426 7.77 -9.37 3.16
CA ILE A 426 8.26 -9.68 4.49
C ILE A 426 9.39 -10.69 4.38
N TRP A 427 10.47 -10.46 5.12
CA TRP A 427 11.55 -11.43 5.25
C TRP A 427 11.15 -12.48 6.29
N ASN A 428 10.93 -13.72 5.87
CA ASN A 428 10.52 -14.81 6.75
C ASN A 428 11.20 -16.10 6.31
N ASN A 429 11.71 -16.90 7.25
CA ASN A 429 12.39 -18.17 6.97
C ASN A 429 13.54 -18.06 5.97
N ASN A 430 14.34 -16.99 6.08
CA ASN A 430 15.44 -16.67 5.16
C ASN A 430 15.03 -16.51 3.69
N MET A 431 13.76 -16.23 3.45
CA MET A 431 13.25 -15.92 2.12
C MET A 431 12.39 -14.66 2.19
N CYS A 432 12.48 -13.84 1.15
CA CYS A 432 11.54 -12.76 0.97
C CYS A 432 10.24 -13.30 0.37
N GLN A 433 9.12 -13.08 1.05
CA GLN A 433 7.79 -13.54 0.64
C GLN A 433 6.79 -12.37 0.61
N ASN A 434 5.67 -12.55 -0.07
CA ASN A 434 4.60 -11.54 -0.09
C ASN A 434 3.98 -11.41 1.30
N LYS A 435 3.86 -10.17 1.78
CA LYS A 435 3.25 -9.83 3.06
C LYS A 435 1.73 -9.95 2.97
N GLN A 436 1.13 -10.56 3.98
CA GLN A 436 -0.30 -10.65 4.19
C GLN A 436 -0.73 -9.81 5.40
N CYS A 437 -2.02 -9.55 5.54
CA CYS A 437 -2.52 -8.82 6.71
C CYS A 437 -2.21 -9.56 8.01
N GLU A 438 -2.29 -10.88 8.02
CA GLU A 438 -1.99 -11.75 9.17
C GLU A 438 -0.53 -11.68 9.64
N ASP A 439 0.37 -11.11 8.81
CA ASP A 439 1.76 -10.89 9.20
C ASP A 439 1.90 -9.72 10.17
N TYR A 440 0.92 -8.80 10.28
CA TYR A 440 0.92 -7.73 11.28
C TYR A 440 0.55 -8.26 12.69
N GLN A 441 1.45 -8.05 13.65
CA GLN A 441 1.38 -8.42 15.08
C GLN A 441 0.90 -7.31 16.01
N THR A 442 0.84 -6.04 15.58
CA THR A 442 0.33 -4.92 16.40
C THR A 442 -0.85 -4.21 15.75
N GLN A 443 -1.78 -3.73 16.58
CA GLN A 443 -2.92 -2.92 16.16
C GLN A 443 -2.50 -1.66 15.40
N SER A 444 -1.45 -0.97 15.87
CA SER A 444 -0.94 0.25 15.24
C SER A 444 -0.34 0.02 13.85
N SER A 445 0.23 -1.16 13.58
CA SER A 445 0.81 -1.47 12.26
C SER A 445 -0.21 -2.07 11.29
N CYS A 446 -1.31 -2.64 11.82
CA CYS A 446 -2.36 -3.27 11.05
C CYS A 446 -3.12 -2.24 10.18
N THR A 447 -2.60 -2.03 8.97
CA THR A 447 -3.06 -0.98 8.05
C THR A 447 -3.49 -1.60 6.73
N TYR A 448 -2.59 -1.73 5.77
CA TYR A 448 -2.83 -2.36 4.48
C TYR A 448 -1.54 -2.99 3.96
N VAL A 449 -1.68 -3.91 3.00
CA VAL A 449 -0.57 -4.49 2.24
C VAL A 449 -0.80 -4.27 0.74
N TYR A 450 0.27 -4.13 -0.04
CA TYR A 450 0.16 -4.12 -1.51
C TYR A 450 0.10 -5.55 -2.04
N SER A 451 -0.70 -5.75 -3.09
CA SER A 451 -0.84 -7.07 -3.73
C SER A 451 0.43 -7.50 -4.47
N SER A 452 1.20 -6.55 -5.02
CA SER A 452 2.50 -6.81 -5.66
C SER A 452 3.39 -5.57 -5.67
N ILE A 453 4.67 -5.74 -6.06
CA ILE A 453 5.68 -4.66 -6.01
C ILE A 453 5.44 -3.60 -7.09
N ASN A 454 4.73 -3.92 -8.17
CA ASN A 454 4.47 -2.99 -9.27
C ASN A 454 2.97 -2.69 -9.46
N GLU A 455 2.11 -3.18 -8.56
CA GLU A 455 0.68 -2.90 -8.59
C GLU A 455 0.27 -2.00 -7.42
N ALA A 456 -0.51 -0.99 -7.75
CA ALA A 456 -1.13 -0.09 -6.78
C ALA A 456 -2.39 -0.68 -6.10
N ASN A 457 -2.65 -1.97 -6.30
CA ASN A 457 -3.74 -2.68 -5.62
C ASN A 457 -3.34 -2.95 -4.18
N ILE A 458 -4.24 -2.67 -3.24
CA ILE A 458 -4.02 -2.92 -1.82
C ILE A 458 -5.07 -3.87 -1.26
N ASN A 459 -4.64 -4.69 -0.31
CA ASN A 459 -5.52 -5.38 0.62
C ASN A 459 -5.53 -4.59 1.93
N ILE A 460 -6.69 -4.07 2.30
CA ILE A 460 -6.86 -3.35 3.56
C ILE A 460 -6.87 -4.39 4.68
N CYS A 461 -6.25 -4.06 5.79
CA CYS A 461 -6.16 -4.90 6.96
C CYS A 461 -6.95 -4.32 8.12
N THR A 462 -7.30 -5.17 9.08
CA THR A 462 -8.09 -4.80 10.24
C THR A 462 -7.68 -5.60 11.46
N TRP A 463 -7.54 -4.91 12.59
CA TRP A 463 -7.14 -5.55 13.84
C TRP A 463 -8.34 -6.27 14.45
N ASN A 464 -8.19 -7.56 14.72
CA ASN A 464 -9.18 -8.35 15.43
C ASN A 464 -8.79 -8.43 16.92
N GLU A 465 -9.50 -7.65 17.74
CA GLU A 465 -9.32 -7.57 19.19
C GLU A 465 -9.50 -8.94 19.88
N ASP A 466 -10.39 -9.81 19.36
CA ASP A 466 -10.66 -11.11 19.98
C ASP A 466 -9.47 -12.08 19.80
N THR A 467 -8.79 -12.00 18.65
CA THR A 467 -7.66 -12.88 18.34
C THR A 467 -6.30 -12.24 18.57
N ASN A 468 -6.24 -10.94 18.87
CA ASN A 468 -5.01 -10.12 18.85
C ASN A 468 -4.18 -10.36 17.58
N LYS A 469 -4.86 -10.39 16.43
CA LYS A 469 -4.23 -10.60 15.13
C LYS A 469 -4.84 -9.66 14.11
N CYS A 470 -4.01 -9.19 13.19
CA CYS A 470 -4.49 -8.50 12.02
C CYS A 470 -5.06 -9.52 11.02
N LYS A 471 -6.10 -9.13 10.29
CA LYS A 471 -6.72 -9.93 9.23
C LYS A 471 -7.09 -9.04 8.05
N ASN A 472 -7.44 -9.63 6.92
CA ASN A 472 -8.01 -8.88 5.81
C ASN A 472 -9.28 -8.13 6.25
N PHE A 473 -9.48 -6.94 5.67
CA PHE A 473 -10.63 -6.09 5.95
C PHE A 473 -11.92 -6.78 5.53
N ASP A 474 -12.70 -7.17 6.55
CA ASP A 474 -13.97 -7.84 6.32
C ASP A 474 -15.17 -6.89 6.32
N ASN A 475 -15.05 -5.76 7.01
CA ASN A 475 -16.18 -4.88 7.35
C ASN A 475 -15.74 -3.51 7.85
N SER A 476 -16.40 -2.47 7.37
CA SER A 476 -16.22 -1.05 7.72
C SER A 476 -16.42 -0.70 9.20
N ILE A 477 -17.10 -1.54 9.99
CA ILE A 477 -17.39 -1.28 11.42
C ILE A 477 -16.13 -1.26 12.31
N TYR A 478 -15.05 -1.93 11.89
CA TYR A 478 -13.84 -2.02 12.70
C TYR A 478 -12.97 -0.75 12.64
N PHE A 479 -13.25 0.14 11.68
CA PHE A 479 -12.60 1.44 11.65
C PHE A 479 -13.37 2.46 12.47
N ASP A 480 -12.66 3.49 12.87
CA ASP A 480 -13.22 4.74 13.37
C ASP A 480 -12.89 5.91 12.45
N ILE A 481 -13.36 7.09 12.84
CA ILE A 481 -13.19 8.35 12.14
C ILE A 481 -11.71 8.74 11.91
N ASN A 482 -10.77 8.26 12.73
CA ASN A 482 -9.36 8.62 12.65
C ASN A 482 -8.54 7.58 11.87
N SER A 483 -8.98 6.33 11.88
CA SER A 483 -8.28 5.19 11.29
C SER A 483 -8.69 4.90 9.86
N CYS A 484 -9.96 5.10 9.48
CA CYS A 484 -10.46 4.71 8.16
C CYS A 484 -9.59 5.23 7.00
N TYR A 485 -9.35 6.54 6.93
CA TYR A 485 -8.56 7.13 5.85
C TYR A 485 -7.10 6.67 5.84
N ILE A 486 -6.43 6.69 7.00
CA ILE A 486 -5.01 6.34 7.11
C ILE A 486 -4.77 4.83 6.90
N GLN A 487 -5.53 3.98 7.60
CA GLN A 487 -5.32 2.54 7.61
C GLN A 487 -5.79 1.88 6.30
N SER A 488 -6.73 2.50 5.57
CA SER A 488 -7.10 2.07 4.21
C SER A 488 -6.12 2.50 3.12
N GLY A 489 -4.97 3.07 3.50
CA GLY A 489 -4.02 3.63 2.53
C GLY A 489 -4.62 4.77 1.72
N ARG A 490 -5.56 5.53 2.29
CA ARG A 490 -6.27 6.65 1.65
C ARG A 490 -7.26 6.24 0.56
N THR A 491 -7.58 4.95 0.44
CA THR A 491 -8.57 4.49 -0.55
C THR A 491 -10.01 4.55 -0.06
N HIS A 492 -10.18 4.75 1.25
CA HIS A 492 -11.47 4.86 1.92
C HIS A 492 -11.55 6.14 2.74
N ARG A 493 -12.78 6.58 3.01
CA ARG A 493 -13.12 7.73 3.85
C ARG A 493 -14.21 7.36 4.84
N TRP A 494 -14.26 8.09 5.94
CA TRP A 494 -15.28 7.98 6.94
C TRP A 494 -16.53 8.75 6.51
N SER A 495 -17.67 8.11 6.71
CA SER A 495 -18.97 8.70 6.46
C SER A 495 -19.37 9.55 7.68
N GLN A 496 -19.81 10.80 7.47
CA GLN A 496 -20.09 11.71 8.58
C GLN A 496 -21.40 11.30 9.27
N PRO A 497 -21.39 10.92 10.56
CA PRO A 497 -22.62 10.57 11.27
C PRO A 497 -23.46 11.82 11.55
N ARG A 498 -24.78 11.72 11.39
CA ARG A 498 -25.73 12.84 11.60
C ARG A 498 -25.92 13.21 13.06
N SER A 499 -25.65 12.27 13.94
CA SER A 499 -25.85 12.40 15.38
C SER A 499 -24.77 11.62 16.11
N THR A 500 -24.56 11.97 17.38
CA THR A 500 -23.62 11.28 18.27
C THR A 500 -23.98 9.82 18.54
N ILE A 501 -25.17 9.36 18.10
CA ILE A 501 -25.69 8.01 18.37
C ILE A 501 -25.35 7.03 17.22
N GLN A 502 -25.18 7.51 15.99
CA GLN A 502 -24.83 6.66 14.84
C GLN A 502 -23.32 6.58 14.66
N LYS A 503 -22.77 5.38 14.53
CA LYS A 503 -21.40 5.20 14.02
C LYS A 503 -21.42 5.40 12.50
N GLY A 504 -20.46 6.17 11.98
CA GLY A 504 -20.20 6.28 10.55
C GLY A 504 -19.66 4.98 9.97
N PHE A 505 -19.46 4.96 8.65
CA PHE A 505 -18.91 3.84 7.91
C PHE A 505 -17.59 4.23 7.23
N CYS A 506 -16.64 3.30 7.17
CA CYS A 506 -15.47 3.42 6.30
C CYS A 506 -15.84 2.99 4.87
N LEU A 507 -15.97 3.96 3.96
CA LEU A 507 -16.48 3.80 2.59
C LEU A 507 -15.36 3.98 1.57
N PRO A 508 -15.30 3.20 0.47
CA PRO A 508 -14.33 3.44 -0.57
C PRO A 508 -14.57 4.80 -1.21
N CYS A 509 -13.50 5.53 -1.51
CA CYS A 509 -13.61 6.86 -2.09
C CYS A 509 -14.12 6.81 -3.52
N LYS A 510 -13.67 5.85 -4.32
CA LYS A 510 -14.24 5.58 -5.64
C LYS A 510 -15.32 4.50 -5.52
N PHE A 511 -16.51 4.90 -5.06
CA PHE A 511 -17.67 4.02 -5.06
C PHE A 511 -18.25 3.95 -6.48
N SER A 512 -18.36 2.75 -7.03
CA SER A 512 -19.01 2.56 -8.33
C SER A 512 -20.51 2.45 -8.18
N HIS A 513 -21.23 3.41 -8.76
CA HIS A 513 -22.70 3.42 -8.79
C HIS A 513 -23.25 2.52 -9.91
N VAL A 514 -22.85 1.23 -9.97
CA VAL A 514 -23.57 0.25 -10.79
C VAL A 514 -24.77 -0.25 -9.99
N LEU A 515 -25.76 0.62 -9.84
CA LEU A 515 -26.88 0.44 -8.91
C LEU A 515 -27.96 -0.50 -9.45
N ASN A 516 -28.10 -0.60 -10.77
CA ASN A 516 -29.02 -1.55 -11.38
C ASN A 516 -28.70 -1.71 -12.88
N VAL A 517 -28.25 -2.90 -13.27
CA VAL A 517 -28.15 -3.26 -14.69
C VAL A 517 -29.43 -4.02 -15.03
N LYS A 518 -30.19 -3.54 -16.01
CA LYS A 518 -31.42 -4.22 -16.42
C LYS A 518 -31.12 -5.67 -16.81
N SER A 519 -31.97 -6.59 -16.35
CA SER A 519 -31.92 -8.01 -16.74
C SER A 519 -30.66 -8.76 -16.31
N LYS A 520 -30.09 -8.48 -15.13
CA LYS A 520 -29.08 -9.38 -14.55
C LYS A 520 -29.66 -10.79 -14.37
N CYS A 521 -28.83 -11.79 -14.66
CA CYS A 521 -29.15 -13.20 -14.45
C CYS A 521 -29.40 -13.47 -12.96
N GLU A 522 -30.37 -14.33 -12.69
CA GLU A 522 -30.65 -14.86 -11.35
C GLU A 522 -29.93 -16.19 -11.13
N CYS A 523 -29.78 -16.63 -9.88
CA CYS A 523 -29.06 -17.88 -9.59
C CYS A 523 -29.65 -19.08 -10.32
N GLN A 524 -30.97 -19.12 -10.50
CA GLN A 524 -31.68 -20.16 -11.24
C GLN A 524 -31.39 -20.20 -12.74
N ASP A 525 -30.87 -19.10 -13.30
CA ASP A 525 -30.50 -19.03 -14.71
C ASP A 525 -29.18 -19.80 -14.99
N PHE A 526 -28.29 -19.95 -13.98
CA PHE A 526 -26.98 -20.58 -14.18
C PHE A 526 -27.05 -22.11 -14.17
N SER A 527 -26.76 -22.70 -15.32
CA SER A 527 -26.63 -24.16 -15.46
C SER A 527 -25.21 -24.67 -15.22
N GLN A 528 -24.23 -23.77 -15.21
CA GLN A 528 -22.81 -24.09 -15.09
C GLN A 528 -22.23 -23.63 -13.74
N GLN A 529 -21.37 -24.47 -13.16
CA GLN A 529 -20.69 -24.17 -11.89
C GLN A 529 -19.93 -22.84 -11.95
N ILE A 530 -19.26 -22.58 -13.07
CA ILE A 530 -18.34 -21.44 -13.19
C ILE A 530 -19.06 -20.09 -13.15
N GLU A 531 -20.19 -19.98 -13.85
CA GLU A 531 -20.99 -18.75 -13.86
C GLU A 531 -21.68 -18.52 -12.52
N CYS A 532 -22.13 -19.60 -11.89
CA CYS A 532 -22.66 -19.55 -10.53
C CYS A 532 -21.61 -19.00 -9.54
N MET A 533 -20.37 -19.48 -9.63
CA MET A 533 -19.26 -18.99 -8.81
C MET A 533 -18.88 -17.54 -9.15
N GLN A 534 -18.95 -17.14 -10.43
CA GLN A 534 -18.74 -15.75 -10.86
C GLN A 534 -19.84 -14.79 -10.37
N SER A 535 -21.05 -15.30 -10.11
CA SER A 535 -22.16 -14.54 -9.55
C SER A 535 -22.09 -14.35 -8.02
N SER A 536 -21.07 -14.93 -7.37
CA SER A 536 -20.78 -14.65 -5.96
C SER A 536 -20.66 -13.13 -5.73
N PRO A 537 -21.29 -12.57 -4.67
CA PRO A 537 -21.87 -13.24 -3.51
C PRO A 537 -23.39 -13.53 -3.62
N ASN A 538 -24.03 -13.30 -4.77
CA ASN A 538 -25.47 -13.54 -4.92
C ASN A 538 -25.80 -15.04 -4.92
N CYS A 539 -24.94 -15.85 -5.51
CA CYS A 539 -25.17 -17.27 -5.74
C CYS A 539 -24.01 -18.14 -5.25
N TYR A 540 -24.30 -19.40 -4.92
CA TYR A 540 -23.32 -20.47 -4.75
C TYR A 540 -23.71 -21.74 -5.48
N TRP A 541 -22.71 -22.52 -5.85
CA TRP A 541 -22.92 -23.81 -6.48
C TRP A 541 -23.12 -24.89 -5.41
N ASN A 542 -24.27 -25.55 -5.42
CA ASN A 542 -24.53 -26.68 -4.54
C ASN A 542 -24.09 -27.97 -5.23
N TYR A 543 -22.96 -28.53 -4.78
CA TYR A 543 -22.39 -29.77 -5.32
C TYR A 543 -23.28 -31.01 -5.13
N ASN A 544 -24.19 -31.01 -4.15
CA ASN A 544 -25.07 -32.15 -3.91
C ASN A 544 -26.21 -32.20 -4.93
N THR A 545 -26.72 -31.03 -5.33
CA THR A 545 -27.81 -30.92 -6.31
C THR A 545 -27.31 -30.63 -7.72
N SER A 546 -26.02 -30.29 -7.89
CA SER A 546 -25.45 -29.78 -9.14
C SER A 546 -26.25 -28.62 -9.70
N THR A 547 -26.72 -27.73 -8.83
CA THR A 547 -27.49 -26.54 -9.21
C THR A 547 -26.96 -25.29 -8.52
N CYS A 548 -27.14 -24.16 -9.18
CA CYS A 548 -26.83 -22.87 -8.61
C CYS A 548 -27.98 -22.39 -7.70
N GLN A 549 -27.66 -21.95 -6.49
CA GLN A 549 -28.62 -21.57 -5.46
C GLN A 549 -28.33 -20.17 -4.93
N ILE A 550 -29.35 -19.51 -4.39
CA ILE A 550 -29.22 -18.19 -3.74
C ILE A 550 -28.40 -18.35 -2.46
N GLN A 551 -27.37 -17.52 -2.29
CA GLN A 551 -26.54 -17.53 -1.09
C GLN A 551 -27.33 -17.10 0.15
N ASN A 552 -27.26 -17.89 1.21
CA ASN A 552 -27.87 -17.53 2.49
C ASN A 552 -27.08 -16.38 3.16
N CYS A 553 -27.76 -15.29 3.50
CA CYS A 553 -27.16 -14.14 4.18
C CYS A 553 -26.37 -14.52 5.43
N SER A 554 -26.79 -15.53 6.21
CA SER A 554 -26.08 -15.94 7.43
C SER A 554 -24.69 -16.53 7.17
N SER A 555 -24.41 -16.98 5.94
CA SER A 555 -23.10 -17.48 5.53
C SER A 555 -22.16 -16.38 5.01
N LEU A 556 -22.69 -15.18 4.78
CA LEU A 556 -21.92 -14.02 4.33
C LEU A 556 -21.35 -13.28 5.56
N THR A 557 -20.11 -13.60 5.91
CA THR A 557 -19.43 -13.01 7.06
C THR A 557 -18.77 -11.66 6.75
N ASN A 558 -18.52 -11.38 5.47
CA ASN A 558 -17.93 -10.14 4.98
C ASN A 558 -19.03 -9.14 4.57
N GLN A 559 -18.88 -7.88 4.95
CA GLN A 559 -19.85 -6.81 4.67
C GLN A 559 -20.02 -6.58 3.17
N GLY A 560 -18.92 -6.52 2.40
CA GLY A 560 -18.98 -6.33 0.95
C GLY A 560 -19.79 -7.43 0.29
N SER A 561 -19.52 -8.69 0.64
CA SER A 561 -20.30 -9.83 0.15
C SER A 561 -21.78 -9.71 0.51
N CYS A 562 -22.09 -9.26 1.73
CA CYS A 562 -23.46 -9.06 2.17
C CYS A 562 -24.19 -7.94 1.39
N ILE A 563 -23.55 -6.78 1.24
CA ILE A 563 -24.13 -5.61 0.56
C ILE A 563 -24.49 -5.93 -0.88
N PHE A 564 -23.61 -6.66 -1.58
CA PHE A 564 -23.80 -7.00 -3.00
C PHE A 564 -24.80 -8.14 -3.22
N ASN A 565 -25.21 -8.85 -2.17
CA ASN A 565 -26.25 -9.86 -2.27
C ASN A 565 -27.63 -9.19 -2.26
N LYS A 566 -28.42 -9.42 -3.32
CA LYS A 566 -29.74 -8.79 -3.50
C LYS A 566 -30.77 -9.14 -2.43
N ASP A 567 -30.59 -10.24 -1.71
CA ASP A 567 -31.54 -10.71 -0.69
C ASP A 567 -31.06 -10.39 0.74
N CYS A 568 -29.94 -9.67 0.86
CA CYS A 568 -29.29 -9.41 2.14
C CYS A 568 -29.05 -7.92 2.41
N TYR A 569 -28.80 -7.63 3.68
CA TYR A 569 -28.29 -6.35 4.12
C TYR A 569 -27.37 -6.48 5.33
N TRP A 570 -26.48 -5.51 5.47
CA TRP A 570 -25.58 -5.40 6.59
C TRP A 570 -26.21 -4.57 7.71
N ASN A 571 -26.44 -5.20 8.87
CA ASN A 571 -26.95 -4.52 10.05
C ASN A 571 -25.76 -4.14 10.95
N GLN A 572 -25.66 -2.88 11.41
CA GLN A 572 -24.54 -2.48 12.28
C GLN A 572 -24.45 -3.27 13.60
N SER A 573 -25.57 -3.84 14.05
CA SER A 573 -25.67 -4.60 15.30
C SER A 573 -25.77 -6.12 15.13
N LYS A 574 -25.86 -6.61 13.88
CA LYS A 574 -25.96 -8.04 13.53
C LYS A 574 -25.19 -8.34 12.24
N ASN A 575 -24.54 -9.48 12.15
CA ASN A 575 -23.97 -9.97 10.88
C ASN A 575 -25.01 -9.94 9.73
N CYS A 576 -24.56 -10.15 8.50
CA CYS A 576 -25.40 -10.15 7.30
C CYS A 576 -26.78 -10.82 7.49
N THR A 577 -27.84 -10.05 7.24
CA THR A 577 -29.22 -10.43 7.54
C THR A 577 -30.07 -10.48 6.27
N HIS A 578 -31.02 -11.42 6.21
CA HIS A 578 -31.96 -11.55 5.09
C HIS A 578 -33.04 -10.45 5.11
N ILE A 579 -33.41 -9.95 3.93
CA ILE A 579 -34.50 -8.98 3.75
C ILE A 579 -35.84 -9.71 3.82
N SER A 580 -36.56 -9.61 4.94
CA SER A 580 -37.85 -10.31 5.14
C SER A 580 -39.09 -9.55 4.67
N ASN A 581 -38.96 -8.25 4.40
CA ASN A 581 -40.06 -7.35 4.02
C ASN A 581 -39.85 -6.81 2.59
N SER A 582 -40.81 -6.06 2.05
CA SER A 582 -40.62 -5.38 0.77
C SER A 582 -39.39 -4.47 0.82
N THR A 583 -38.66 -4.38 -0.29
CA THR A 583 -37.42 -3.58 -0.41
C THR A 583 -37.63 -2.14 0.05
N GLN A 584 -38.80 -1.55 -0.27
CA GLN A 584 -39.15 -0.20 0.16
C GLN A 584 -39.26 -0.07 1.69
N SER A 585 -39.98 -0.98 2.35
CA SER A 585 -40.17 -0.98 3.80
C SER A 585 -38.82 -1.19 4.51
N PHE A 586 -38.04 -2.15 4.00
CA PHE A 586 -36.71 -2.45 4.50
C PHE A 586 -35.76 -1.24 4.38
N CYS A 587 -35.60 -0.65 3.19
CA CYS A 587 -34.70 0.48 3.02
C CYS A 587 -35.07 1.67 3.90
N SER A 588 -36.38 1.92 4.10
CA SER A 588 -36.84 3.00 4.99
C SER A 588 -36.51 2.78 6.47
N SER A 589 -36.18 1.55 6.87
CA SER A 589 -35.69 1.22 8.22
C SER A 589 -34.21 1.50 8.42
N LEU A 590 -33.45 1.64 7.33
CA LEU A 590 -32.05 2.00 7.37
C LEU A 590 -31.86 3.51 7.41
N GLN A 591 -30.74 3.93 7.97
CA GLN A 591 -30.39 5.33 8.11
C GLN A 591 -29.04 5.59 7.44
N GLY A 592 -28.95 6.68 6.69
CA GLY A 592 -27.73 7.11 6.01
C GLY A 592 -27.82 8.59 5.66
N ASN A 593 -26.69 9.29 5.69
CA ASN A 593 -26.56 10.71 5.39
C ASN A 593 -26.14 10.97 3.94
N THR A 594 -25.59 9.96 3.29
CA THR A 594 -25.28 9.96 1.87
C THR A 594 -25.88 8.73 1.23
N GLN A 595 -26.06 8.77 -0.09
CA GLN A 595 -26.44 7.58 -0.85
C GLN A 595 -25.43 6.43 -0.62
N GLN A 596 -24.14 6.74 -0.52
CA GLN A 596 -23.09 5.73 -0.30
C GLN A 596 -23.21 5.05 1.06
N GLU A 597 -23.70 5.74 2.10
CA GLU A 597 -24.00 5.12 3.41
C GLU A 597 -25.19 4.16 3.35
N CYS A 598 -26.19 4.48 2.53
CA CYS A 598 -27.30 3.57 2.30
C CYS A 598 -26.86 2.35 1.49
N LEU A 599 -26.03 2.57 0.47
CA LEU A 599 -25.44 1.52 -0.33
C LEU A 599 -24.45 0.64 0.45
N SER A 600 -23.77 1.17 1.47
CA SER A 600 -22.92 0.36 2.35
C SER A 600 -23.69 -0.52 3.33
N GLN A 601 -25.02 -0.41 3.33
CA GLN A 601 -25.89 -1.30 4.10
C GLN A 601 -26.59 -2.30 3.18
N SER A 602 -27.00 -1.89 1.98
CA SER A 602 -27.52 -2.78 0.94
C SER A 602 -27.46 -2.11 -0.42
N ILE A 603 -27.04 -2.85 -1.46
CA ILE A 603 -27.02 -2.35 -2.84
C ILE A 603 -28.43 -1.97 -3.34
N LEU A 604 -29.48 -2.51 -2.72
CA LEU A 604 -30.87 -2.20 -3.05
C LEU A 604 -31.36 -0.86 -2.49
N CYS A 605 -30.65 -0.28 -1.52
CA CYS A 605 -31.06 0.96 -0.86
C CYS A 605 -30.29 2.14 -1.44
N ALA A 606 -30.48 2.37 -2.73
CA ALA A 606 -29.77 3.39 -3.49
C ALA A 606 -30.23 4.83 -3.23
N GLY A 607 -31.43 5.06 -2.70
CA GLY A 607 -31.96 6.38 -2.41
C GLY A 607 -31.71 6.83 -0.98
N ILE A 608 -31.85 8.14 -0.75
CA ILE A 608 -31.84 8.76 0.57
C ILE A 608 -32.87 9.89 0.61
N THR A 609 -33.65 9.99 1.69
CA THR A 609 -34.58 11.09 1.93
C THR A 609 -33.85 12.35 2.42
N LYS A 610 -34.51 13.50 2.35
CA LYS A 610 -34.06 14.74 3.04
C LYS A 610 -33.85 14.54 4.54
N THR A 611 -34.56 13.58 5.13
CA THR A 611 -34.45 13.21 6.54
C THR A 611 -33.45 12.07 6.78
N GLY A 612 -32.57 11.73 5.83
CA GLY A 612 -31.50 10.75 6.03
C GLY A 612 -31.98 9.31 6.25
N LEU A 613 -33.17 8.98 5.74
CA LEU A 613 -33.66 7.60 5.68
C LEU A 613 -33.32 7.03 4.31
N CYS A 614 -32.84 5.79 4.27
CA CYS A 614 -32.54 5.15 2.99
C CYS A 614 -33.84 4.79 2.24
N GLN A 615 -33.75 4.66 0.92
CA GLN A 615 -34.86 4.31 0.05
C GLN A 615 -34.39 3.39 -1.05
N SER A 616 -35.29 2.59 -1.63
CA SER A 616 -34.94 1.77 -2.80
C SER A 616 -34.98 2.56 -4.11
N SER A 617 -35.75 3.64 -4.17
CA SER A 617 -35.84 4.52 -5.34
C SER A 617 -34.84 5.68 -5.25
N LEU A 618 -34.20 6.01 -6.38
CA LEU A 618 -33.38 7.21 -6.48
C LEU A 618 -34.24 8.49 -6.47
N GLN A 619 -33.78 9.50 -5.74
CA GLN A 619 -34.37 10.84 -5.75
C GLN A 619 -33.86 11.63 -6.97
N GLN A 620 -34.51 12.75 -7.32
CA GLN A 620 -33.92 13.67 -8.30
C GLN A 620 -32.72 14.35 -7.64
N CYS A 621 -31.66 14.65 -8.40
CA CYS A 621 -30.50 15.34 -7.84
C CYS A 621 -30.87 16.67 -7.18
N ASN A 622 -31.85 17.39 -7.74
CA ASN A 622 -32.36 18.66 -7.17
C ASN A 622 -33.02 18.49 -5.78
N ASP A 623 -33.32 17.27 -5.34
CA ASP A 623 -33.85 17.01 -3.99
C ASP A 623 -32.77 17.07 -2.91
N TYR A 624 -31.48 16.95 -3.28
CA TYR A 624 -30.35 17.05 -2.37
C TYR A 624 -30.04 18.51 -2.05
N GLN A 625 -30.17 18.87 -0.77
CA GLN A 625 -30.01 20.25 -0.28
C GLN A 625 -28.60 20.53 0.24
N GLU A 626 -27.82 19.48 0.48
CA GLU A 626 -26.48 19.60 1.05
C GLU A 626 -25.42 19.08 0.09
N TYR A 627 -24.25 19.73 0.10
CA TYR A 627 -23.13 19.39 -0.79
C TYR A 627 -22.77 17.90 -0.74
N TYR A 628 -22.67 17.33 0.47
CA TYR A 628 -22.27 15.94 0.65
C TYR A 628 -23.35 14.93 0.23
N GLN A 629 -24.64 15.31 0.24
CA GLN A 629 -25.72 14.46 -0.27
C GLN A 629 -25.71 14.43 -1.79
N CYS A 630 -25.36 15.56 -2.41
CA CYS A 630 -25.32 15.72 -3.85
C CYS A 630 -24.07 15.09 -4.47
N PHE A 631 -22.88 15.44 -3.95
CA PHE A 631 -21.62 15.17 -4.62
C PHE A 631 -21.36 13.67 -4.77
N GLY A 632 -21.35 13.20 -6.02
CA GLY A 632 -21.09 11.79 -6.35
C GLY A 632 -22.29 10.87 -6.17
N SER A 633 -23.47 11.37 -5.78
CA SER A 633 -24.69 10.57 -5.77
C SER A 633 -25.25 10.39 -7.18
N LEU A 634 -25.97 9.29 -7.42
CA LEU A 634 -26.78 9.05 -8.61
C LEU A 634 -28.24 9.39 -8.28
N GLY A 635 -28.82 10.33 -9.00
CA GLY A 635 -30.23 10.64 -9.00
C GLY A 635 -30.99 9.90 -10.11
N ALA A 636 -32.31 10.01 -10.09
CA ALA A 636 -33.17 9.51 -11.16
C ALA A 636 -32.90 10.23 -12.51
N ASP A 637 -32.36 11.45 -12.46
CA ASP A 637 -31.93 12.31 -13.58
C ASP A 637 -30.43 12.20 -13.93
N GLY A 638 -29.70 11.28 -13.31
CA GLY A 638 -28.30 10.95 -13.63
C GLY A 638 -27.31 11.28 -12.52
N LEU A 639 -26.05 11.54 -12.86
CA LEU A 639 -25.02 11.85 -11.87
C LEU A 639 -25.24 13.23 -11.26
N CYS A 640 -25.29 13.31 -9.94
CA CYS A 640 -25.52 14.55 -9.22
C CYS A 640 -24.25 15.38 -9.08
N GLN A 641 -24.37 16.66 -9.39
CA GLN A 641 -23.29 17.65 -9.35
C GLN A 641 -23.72 18.86 -8.55
N TRP A 642 -22.85 19.31 -7.66
CA TRP A 642 -23.10 20.49 -6.84
C TRP A 642 -22.56 21.74 -7.53
N ASN A 643 -23.46 22.68 -7.86
CA ASN A 643 -23.05 24.00 -8.33
C ASN A 643 -22.66 24.87 -7.14
N GLN A 644 -21.38 25.21 -7.03
CA GLN A 644 -20.88 25.99 -5.91
C GLN A 644 -21.43 27.42 -5.87
N THR A 645 -21.68 28.03 -7.04
CA THR A 645 -22.15 29.42 -7.16
C THR A 645 -23.61 29.55 -6.72
N THR A 646 -24.45 28.59 -7.09
CA THR A 646 -25.89 28.62 -6.76
C THR A 646 -26.22 27.85 -5.48
N SER A 647 -25.31 27.03 -4.96
CA SER A 647 -25.58 26.08 -3.87
C SER A 647 -26.77 25.16 -4.18
N VAL A 648 -26.88 24.72 -5.43
CA VAL A 648 -27.94 23.82 -5.91
C VAL A 648 -27.30 22.57 -6.49
N CYS A 649 -27.86 21.42 -6.15
CA CYS A 649 -27.53 20.14 -6.78
C CYS A 649 -28.30 19.99 -8.10
N SER A 650 -27.66 19.44 -9.14
CA SER A 650 -28.30 19.16 -10.43
C SER A 650 -27.82 17.83 -11.01
N GLY A 651 -28.71 17.08 -11.66
CA GLY A 651 -28.38 15.82 -12.30
C GLY A 651 -27.94 15.98 -13.75
N THR A 652 -27.03 15.12 -14.19
CA THR A 652 -26.72 14.99 -15.62
C THR A 652 -26.52 13.54 -16.03
N SER A 653 -27.17 13.16 -17.13
CA SER A 653 -26.93 11.89 -17.81
C SER A 653 -25.91 12.01 -18.96
N ASN A 654 -25.37 13.21 -19.21
CA ASN A 654 -24.43 13.44 -20.29
C ASN A 654 -23.00 13.57 -19.73
N CYS A 655 -22.15 12.61 -20.07
CA CYS A 655 -20.75 12.60 -19.63
C CYS A 655 -20.03 13.93 -19.96
N THR A 656 -20.31 14.58 -21.10
CA THR A 656 -19.62 15.84 -21.47
C THR A 656 -20.01 17.04 -20.61
N LYS A 657 -21.10 16.95 -19.86
CA LYS A 657 -21.50 17.95 -18.86
C LYS A 657 -20.86 17.69 -17.49
N ILE A 658 -20.11 16.61 -17.33
CA ILE A 658 -19.35 16.33 -16.12
C ILE A 658 -18.05 17.11 -16.14
N LEU A 659 -17.99 18.15 -15.32
CA LEU A 659 -16.87 19.09 -15.26
C LEU A 659 -15.74 18.65 -14.32
N ASN A 660 -15.90 17.51 -13.66
CA ASN A 660 -15.01 17.04 -12.61
C ASN A 660 -14.55 15.60 -12.93
N SER A 661 -13.23 15.39 -12.97
CA SER A 661 -12.63 14.09 -13.31
C SER A 661 -13.02 12.97 -12.35
N ILE A 662 -13.21 13.27 -11.07
CA ILE A 662 -13.59 12.29 -10.05
C ILE A 662 -15.01 11.83 -10.29
N LEU A 663 -15.94 12.77 -10.45
CA LEU A 663 -17.33 12.47 -10.80
C LEU A 663 -17.40 11.66 -12.10
N CYS A 664 -16.59 12.01 -13.10
CA CYS A 664 -16.52 11.25 -14.35
C CYS A 664 -16.10 9.79 -14.11
N ASN A 665 -15.04 9.59 -13.32
CA ASN A 665 -14.48 8.28 -13.05
C ASN A 665 -15.32 7.43 -12.07
N THR A 666 -16.25 8.03 -11.30
CA THR A 666 -17.23 7.25 -10.50
C THR A 666 -18.24 6.50 -11.37
N MET A 667 -18.45 6.94 -12.62
CA MET A 667 -19.35 6.33 -13.58
C MET A 667 -18.69 5.17 -14.34
N LEU A 668 -18.27 4.12 -13.60
CA LEU A 668 -17.54 2.99 -14.18
C LEU A 668 -18.23 2.46 -15.44
N ARG A 669 -17.42 2.23 -16.47
CA ARG A 669 -17.85 1.74 -17.79
C ARG A 669 -18.92 2.59 -18.50
N SER A 670 -19.29 3.76 -17.98
CA SER A 670 -20.21 4.70 -18.63
C SER A 670 -19.50 5.96 -19.11
N CYS A 671 -18.65 6.54 -18.27
CA CYS A 671 -17.86 7.73 -18.61
C CYS A 671 -16.36 7.54 -18.29
N TYR A 672 -15.50 8.29 -18.98
CA TYR A 672 -14.05 8.35 -18.72
C TYR A 672 -13.52 9.78 -18.88
N TRP A 673 -12.50 10.13 -18.10
CA TRP A 673 -11.84 11.43 -18.18
C TRP A 673 -10.65 11.39 -19.14
N TYR A 674 -10.59 12.32 -20.10
CA TYR A 674 -9.47 12.45 -21.03
C TYR A 674 -9.25 13.93 -21.38
N GLN A 675 -8.00 14.39 -21.38
CA GLN A 675 -7.61 15.77 -21.77
C GLN A 675 -8.47 16.89 -21.14
N GLY A 676 -8.84 16.75 -19.86
CA GLY A 676 -9.60 17.78 -19.14
C GLY A 676 -11.11 17.78 -19.41
N GLN A 677 -11.63 16.78 -20.12
CA GLN A 677 -13.06 16.61 -20.38
C GLN A 677 -13.51 15.18 -20.03
N CYS A 678 -14.80 15.03 -19.77
CA CYS A 678 -15.41 13.74 -19.54
C CYS A 678 -16.15 13.26 -20.79
N TYR A 679 -15.91 12.02 -21.21
CA TYR A 679 -16.49 11.41 -22.40
C TYR A 679 -17.26 10.16 -22.03
N ALA A 680 -18.22 9.76 -22.89
CA ALA A 680 -18.91 8.49 -22.74
C ALA A 680 -18.03 7.36 -23.28
N TYR A 681 -17.98 6.23 -22.58
CA TYR A 681 -17.37 5.03 -23.12
C TYR A 681 -18.12 4.53 -24.36
N ASN A 682 -17.36 3.93 -25.26
CA ASN A 682 -17.81 3.06 -26.34
C ASN A 682 -16.78 1.92 -26.47
N CYS A 683 -17.01 0.96 -27.37
CA CYS A 683 -16.09 -0.17 -27.52
C CYS A 683 -14.66 0.25 -27.90
N THR A 684 -14.52 1.24 -28.80
CA THR A 684 -13.21 1.73 -29.23
C THR A 684 -12.42 2.39 -28.10
N SER A 685 -13.05 3.28 -27.34
CA SER A 685 -12.43 3.98 -26.20
C SER A 685 -12.18 3.05 -25.01
N LEU A 686 -13.05 2.06 -24.78
CA LEU A 686 -12.83 1.05 -23.75
C LEU A 686 -11.54 0.26 -24.03
N TYR A 687 -11.33 -0.15 -25.28
CA TYR A 687 -10.14 -0.92 -25.66
C TYR A 687 -8.87 -0.05 -25.65
N SER A 688 -8.92 1.17 -26.18
CA SER A 688 -7.73 2.02 -26.22
C SER A 688 -7.26 2.46 -24.83
N LEU A 689 -8.17 2.66 -23.88
CA LEU A 689 -7.85 3.13 -22.54
C LEU A 689 -7.58 1.99 -21.54
N ASN A 690 -8.40 0.93 -21.59
CA ASN A 690 -8.38 -0.13 -20.57
C ASN A 690 -7.89 -1.48 -21.12
N GLN A 691 -7.56 -1.58 -22.41
CA GLN A 691 -7.23 -2.85 -23.09
C GLN A 691 -8.32 -3.92 -22.89
N SER A 692 -9.57 -3.50 -22.68
CA SER A 692 -10.74 -4.36 -22.45
C SER A 692 -11.71 -4.20 -23.61
N CYS A 693 -12.26 -5.32 -24.11
CA CYS A 693 -13.26 -5.34 -25.18
C CYS A 693 -14.47 -6.20 -24.77
N ASP A 694 -15.06 -5.81 -23.64
CA ASP A 694 -16.09 -6.59 -22.98
C ASP A 694 -17.46 -5.93 -23.18
N TYR A 695 -17.77 -4.94 -22.34
CA TYR A 695 -19.00 -4.17 -22.39
C TYR A 695 -18.77 -2.77 -21.83
N TYR A 696 -19.64 -1.85 -22.23
CA TYR A 696 -19.81 -0.55 -21.61
C TYR A 696 -21.28 -0.37 -21.20
N LEU A 697 -21.52 0.55 -20.29
CA LEU A 697 -22.85 0.93 -19.85
C LEU A 697 -23.27 2.21 -20.59
N SER A 698 -24.53 2.27 -20.99
CA SER A 698 -25.09 3.48 -21.59
C SER A 698 -25.15 4.64 -20.57
N GLN A 699 -25.76 5.76 -20.97
CA GLN A 699 -25.75 7.02 -20.22
C GLN A 699 -25.91 6.85 -18.69
N PRO A 700 -25.16 7.60 -17.87
CA PRO A 700 -25.24 7.55 -16.40
C PRO A 700 -26.64 7.86 -15.89
N ASN A 701 -27.43 6.82 -15.60
CA ASN A 701 -28.78 6.91 -15.05
C ASN A 701 -29.15 5.61 -14.29
N GLN A 702 -30.33 5.58 -13.68
CA GLN A 702 -30.80 4.45 -12.87
C GLN A 702 -31.06 3.14 -13.64
N ASN A 703 -31.02 3.20 -14.97
CA ASN A 703 -31.47 2.17 -15.91
C ASN A 703 -30.39 1.89 -16.95
N TYR A 704 -29.17 1.56 -16.51
CA TYR A 704 -28.07 1.27 -17.42
C TYR A 704 -28.46 0.18 -18.41
N GLU A 705 -28.24 0.47 -19.69
CA GLU A 705 -28.28 -0.52 -20.75
C GLU A 705 -26.86 -0.99 -20.99
N VAL A 706 -26.64 -2.30 -20.96
CA VAL A 706 -25.35 -2.88 -21.32
C VAL A 706 -25.22 -2.90 -22.84
N LYS A 707 -24.11 -2.37 -23.34
CA LYS A 707 -23.69 -2.47 -24.74
C LYS A 707 -22.47 -3.37 -24.81
N PHE A 708 -22.53 -4.41 -25.63
CA PHE A 708 -21.45 -5.41 -25.72
C PHE A 708 -20.45 -5.03 -26.80
N CYS A 709 -19.20 -5.41 -26.58
CA CYS A 709 -18.10 -5.17 -27.50
C CYS A 709 -17.46 -6.48 -27.93
N ASN A 710 -16.91 -6.54 -29.14
CA ASN A 710 -16.12 -7.69 -29.58
C ASN A 710 -14.84 -7.24 -30.28
N LEU A 711 -13.77 -7.99 -30.06
CA LEU A 711 -12.46 -7.69 -30.63
C LEU A 711 -12.34 -8.37 -32.00
N ASN A 712 -12.48 -7.57 -33.06
CA ASN A 712 -12.34 -8.00 -34.44
C ASN A 712 -10.95 -7.59 -34.94
N GLY A 713 -9.96 -8.47 -34.77
CA GLY A 713 -8.55 -8.13 -35.00
C GLY A 713 -8.02 -7.19 -33.91
N ASN A 714 -7.60 -5.99 -34.27
CA ASN A 714 -7.14 -4.96 -33.31
C ASN A 714 -8.19 -3.86 -33.06
N VAL A 715 -9.42 -4.05 -33.55
CA VAL A 715 -10.51 -3.08 -33.42
C VAL A 715 -11.58 -3.66 -32.50
N CYS A 716 -11.99 -2.88 -31.50
CA CYS A 716 -13.05 -3.24 -30.59
C CYS A 716 -14.34 -2.51 -31.00
N ASP A 717 -15.32 -3.29 -31.48
CA ASP A 717 -16.57 -2.78 -32.04
C ASP A 717 -17.78 -3.24 -31.23
N GLU A 718 -18.88 -2.48 -31.27
CA GLU A 718 -20.12 -2.89 -30.63
C GLU A 718 -20.71 -4.13 -31.34
N THR A 719 -21.17 -5.10 -30.56
CA THR A 719 -21.78 -6.34 -31.07
C THR A 719 -23.12 -6.59 -30.39
N GLN A 720 -24.04 -7.23 -31.12
CA GLN A 720 -25.21 -7.89 -30.54
C GLN A 720 -25.03 -9.41 -30.50
N ASP A 721 -24.04 -9.94 -31.22
CA ASP A 721 -23.70 -11.35 -31.23
C ASP A 721 -22.85 -11.68 -30.01
N LEU A 722 -23.40 -12.53 -29.14
CA LEU A 722 -22.75 -13.03 -27.94
C LEU A 722 -22.05 -14.37 -28.17
N ASN A 723 -22.23 -15.01 -29.34
CA ASN A 723 -21.70 -16.35 -29.61
C ASN A 723 -20.17 -16.42 -29.66
N THR A 724 -19.49 -15.28 -29.75
CA THR A 724 -18.02 -15.21 -29.69
C THR A 724 -17.47 -15.30 -28.26
N ARG A 725 -18.34 -15.24 -27.26
CA ARG A 725 -17.97 -15.46 -25.86
C ARG A 725 -17.78 -16.96 -25.60
N THR A 726 -17.08 -17.27 -24.52
CA THR A 726 -16.87 -18.63 -24.03
C THR A 726 -17.62 -18.83 -22.73
N SER A 727 -17.79 -20.08 -22.32
CA SER A 727 -18.36 -20.42 -21.01
C SER A 727 -17.61 -19.79 -19.83
N GLN A 728 -16.32 -19.48 -20.00
CA GLN A 728 -15.49 -18.86 -18.98
C GLN A 728 -15.77 -17.36 -18.82
N ASN A 729 -16.17 -16.65 -19.89
CA ASN A 729 -16.25 -15.20 -19.88
C ASN A 729 -17.65 -14.64 -20.17
N CYS A 730 -18.64 -15.46 -20.55
CA CYS A 730 -19.98 -14.99 -20.92
C CYS A 730 -20.61 -14.07 -19.85
N TYR A 731 -20.69 -14.52 -18.61
CA TYR A 731 -21.25 -13.73 -17.51
C TYR A 731 -20.47 -12.42 -17.24
N ASN A 732 -19.17 -12.51 -17.02
CA ASN A 732 -18.34 -11.34 -16.69
C ASN A 732 -18.24 -10.33 -17.85
N SER A 733 -18.11 -10.82 -19.09
CA SER A 733 -17.96 -9.98 -20.28
C SER A 733 -19.24 -9.26 -20.70
N THR A 734 -20.38 -9.63 -20.09
CA THR A 734 -21.69 -9.00 -20.33
C THR A 734 -22.19 -8.21 -19.13
N GLY A 735 -21.38 -8.01 -18.09
CA GLY A 735 -21.84 -7.33 -16.87
C GLY A 735 -22.92 -8.12 -16.12
N GLY A 736 -22.99 -9.44 -16.34
CA GLY A 736 -23.88 -10.37 -15.68
C GLY A 736 -25.30 -10.44 -16.22
N ILE A 737 -25.56 -9.96 -17.44
CA ILE A 737 -26.89 -10.04 -18.09
C ILE A 737 -27.02 -11.21 -19.08
N ALA A 738 -25.94 -11.94 -19.32
CA ALA A 738 -25.95 -13.15 -20.14
C ALA A 738 -25.34 -14.33 -19.37
N ARG A 739 -25.71 -15.53 -19.81
CA ARG A 739 -25.26 -16.83 -19.29
C ARG A 739 -24.86 -17.75 -20.44
N TRP A 740 -24.12 -18.80 -20.12
CA TRP A 740 -23.74 -19.86 -21.02
C TRP A 740 -24.76 -20.99 -20.97
N ASP A 741 -25.36 -21.28 -22.12
CA ASP A 741 -26.16 -22.47 -22.35
C ASP A 741 -25.37 -23.45 -23.22
N ASN A 742 -25.37 -24.73 -22.87
CA ASN A 742 -24.59 -25.74 -23.59
C ASN A 742 -25.06 -25.96 -25.03
N ASN A 743 -26.29 -25.56 -25.36
CA ASN A 743 -26.86 -25.76 -26.69
C ASN A 743 -26.77 -24.50 -27.56
N THR A 744 -26.98 -23.33 -26.98
CA THR A 744 -27.09 -22.06 -27.71
C THR A 744 -25.87 -21.13 -27.52
N GLY A 745 -24.93 -21.47 -26.63
CA GLY A 745 -23.77 -20.63 -26.33
C GLY A 745 -24.12 -19.52 -25.34
N CYS A 746 -23.49 -18.34 -25.48
CA CYS A 746 -23.74 -17.22 -24.57
C CYS A 746 -25.03 -16.48 -24.97
N GLU A 747 -26.03 -16.48 -24.10
CA GLU A 747 -27.35 -15.89 -24.35
C GLU A 747 -27.81 -14.99 -23.19
N LYS A 748 -28.66 -14.00 -23.49
CA LYS A 748 -29.20 -13.09 -22.47
C LYS A 748 -30.12 -13.83 -21.49
N CYS A 749 -30.08 -13.43 -20.21
CA CYS A 749 -30.99 -13.94 -19.20
C CYS A 749 -32.37 -13.29 -19.37
N TYR A 750 -33.41 -14.12 -19.58
CA TYR A 750 -34.79 -13.67 -19.83
C TYR A 750 -35.72 -13.84 -18.62
N GLY A 751 -35.19 -14.16 -17.43
CA GLY A 751 -35.99 -14.53 -16.24
C GLY A 751 -37.14 -13.57 -15.91
N GLN A 752 -36.97 -12.26 -16.10
CA GLN A 752 -38.05 -11.28 -15.90
C GLN A 752 -39.09 -11.26 -17.02
N LEU A 753 -38.70 -11.43 -18.28
CA LEU A 753 -39.61 -11.42 -19.42
C LEU A 753 -40.49 -12.67 -19.45
N ILE A 754 -39.94 -13.83 -19.13
CA ILE A 754 -40.70 -15.09 -19.06
C ILE A 754 -41.72 -15.02 -17.93
N SER A 755 -41.34 -14.49 -16.76
CA SER A 755 -42.26 -14.30 -15.63
C SER A 755 -43.42 -13.36 -15.97
N ILE A 756 -43.15 -12.25 -16.67
CA ILE A 756 -44.19 -11.31 -17.14
C ILE A 756 -45.11 -11.99 -18.17
N ILE A 757 -44.56 -12.74 -19.13
CA ILE A 757 -45.36 -13.46 -20.12
C ILE A 757 -46.24 -14.52 -19.45
N ILE A 758 -45.72 -15.25 -18.46
CA ILE A 758 -46.49 -16.23 -17.69
C ILE A 758 -47.60 -15.53 -16.90
N ILE A 759 -47.33 -14.42 -16.22
CA ILE A 759 -48.36 -13.65 -15.50
C ILE A 759 -49.42 -13.14 -16.46
N ILE A 760 -49.04 -12.59 -17.63
CA ILE A 760 -49.99 -12.13 -18.64
C ILE A 760 -50.84 -13.31 -19.15
N LEU A 761 -50.24 -14.46 -19.44
CA LEU A 761 -50.97 -15.67 -19.86
C LEU A 761 -51.91 -16.17 -18.76
N ILE A 762 -51.50 -16.16 -17.49
CA ILE A 762 -52.35 -16.51 -16.34
C ILE A 762 -53.45 -15.46 -16.09
N SER A 763 -53.22 -14.19 -16.43
CA SER A 763 -54.23 -13.12 -16.29
C SER A 763 -55.29 -13.16 -17.40
N ILE A 764 -54.95 -13.77 -18.54
CA ILE A 764 -55.84 -13.94 -19.70
C ILE A 764 -56.67 -15.22 -19.59
N LEU A 765 -56.15 -16.23 -18.89
CA LEU A 765 -56.87 -17.46 -18.51
C LEU A 765 -57.78 -17.22 -17.29
#